data_AF-A0A9C8FZJ5-F1
#
_entry.id   AF-A0A9C8FZJ5-F1
#
_cell.length_a   1.000
_cell.length_b   1.000
_cell.length_c   1.000
_cell.angle_alpha   90.00
_cell.angle_beta   90.00
_cell.angle_gamma   90.00
#
_symmetry.space_group_name_H-M   'P 1'
#
loop_
_entity.id
_entity.type
_entity.pdbx_description
1 polymer ?
#
loop_
_entity_poly.entity_id
_entity_poly.type
_entity_poly.pdbx_seq_one_letter_code
_entity_poly.pdbx_strand_id
1 'polypeptide(L)'
;MSPSKKHGFHISRYSREKYAVSENLFSKEGHLLVADYPAIVKLASQINEQRDLHKYPEARVSAAELYALGLIHEIFHYIIEVYQDQIDKDLFTQLRDELTRHFDQTHILQLEEYFKKDYSTGSDDRDVTIEPEGPELLEEIVLLWITNQNPAIRNYKELLDDTALTIETPYQQVIKRLYLELDRFPSVEDSSLNLIDFLLIPAHEAPESLLSQLNFMVTRWRKLLGPYAELLMRSIDYLREEHRPVFPPGPGPSREADYRYLEQEYEAFSRDTHWMPEVVLIAKSTLVWMDQLSRQYGRSIHRIDLIPDEELDLLAERGFNALWLIGLWERSVASKTIKRSCGNPEAEASAYSLKRYDIAEELGGWEALQQLKLRCAQRGIRLASDIVPNHTGIDGDWVFDHPDWFLQLPEPPYPSYSYQSQNLSPRPDIGVYLEDHYYDRTDAALTFKWTRFQTGETRYIYHGNDGTSMPWNDTAQLDFLNPQMREALIQTILHVARNFPIIRFDAAMTLARKHIHRLWYPAPGSGGDIPSRSRYGMSQNEFYRLMPKEFWREVVDRVAAEAPGTLLLAEAFWMMEGFFVRTLGMHRVYNSAFMNMLKNEENEKYKNTVKNTISFDPEILKRFVNFMNNPDEETAVAQFGDGDKYFGVCTMMVTMPGLPMFGHGQIEGFREKYGMEYRKAYWNESPNQALIEGHYHRVFPLMKRRYLFADSENFRLFDLHQDNGGINHNVFVYSNRVAGRASLVAYNNAYPSAAGRVWYSSPFAVKAPDGNKHVENTS
;
A
#
# COMPACT_ATOMS: atom_id res chain seq x y z
N MET A 1 28.16 -23.38 0.87
CA MET A 1 28.11 -24.73 0.30
C MET A 1 26.77 -24.86 -0.39
N SER A 2 26.75 -25.27 -1.67
CA SER A 2 25.48 -25.57 -2.36
C SER A 2 24.84 -26.78 -1.67
N PRO A 3 23.50 -26.82 -1.47
CA PRO A 3 22.84 -28.06 -1.08
C PRO A 3 23.17 -29.09 -2.16
N SER A 4 23.95 -30.12 -1.82
CA SER A 4 24.53 -31.01 -2.83
C SER A 4 23.63 -32.21 -3.17
N LYS A 5 22.59 -32.44 -2.35
CA LYS A 5 21.47 -33.33 -2.65
C LYS A 5 20.19 -32.52 -2.52
N LYS A 6 19.44 -32.37 -3.62
CA LYS A 6 18.07 -31.87 -3.57
C LYS A 6 17.22 -33.12 -3.41
N HIS A 7 16.67 -33.32 -2.22
CA HIS A 7 15.61 -34.29 -2.02
C HIS A 7 14.32 -33.68 -2.58
N GLY A 8 13.21 -34.38 -2.52
CA GLY A 8 12.01 -33.82 -3.12
C GLY A 8 10.74 -34.31 -2.58
N PHE A 9 9.88 -33.33 -2.41
CA PHE A 9 8.51 -33.51 -2.01
C PHE A 9 7.75 -34.41 -2.99
N HIS A 10 7.47 -35.64 -2.54
CA HIS A 10 6.83 -36.66 -3.36
C HIS A 10 5.33 -36.40 -3.51
N ILE A 11 4.84 -36.47 -4.74
CA ILE A 11 3.40 -36.49 -5.03
C ILE A 11 3.07 -37.89 -5.53
N SER A 12 2.03 -38.52 -4.97
CA SER A 12 1.60 -39.86 -5.36
C SER A 12 1.37 -39.97 -6.87
N ARG A 13 1.73 -41.10 -7.45
CA ARG A 13 1.56 -41.41 -8.88
C ARG A 13 0.12 -41.18 -9.31
N TYR A 14 -0.84 -41.64 -8.50
CA TYR A 14 -2.26 -41.40 -8.72
C TYR A 14 -2.58 -39.91 -8.88
N SER A 15 -2.08 -39.05 -7.99
CA SER A 15 -2.29 -37.61 -8.07
C SER A 15 -1.56 -36.96 -9.24
N ARG A 16 -0.35 -37.43 -9.57
CA ARG A 16 0.39 -36.96 -10.77
C ARG A 16 -0.37 -37.25 -12.06
N GLU A 17 -0.88 -38.48 -12.20
CA GLU A 17 -1.67 -38.91 -13.36
C GLU A 17 -3.02 -38.19 -13.42
N LYS A 18 -3.74 -38.09 -12.28
CA LYS A 18 -5.03 -37.39 -12.18
C LYS A 18 -4.90 -35.94 -12.62
N TYR A 19 -3.94 -35.20 -12.07
CA TYR A 19 -3.79 -33.77 -12.32
C TYR A 19 -2.92 -33.42 -13.54
N ALA A 20 -2.46 -34.42 -14.30
CA ALA A 20 -1.55 -34.25 -15.43
C ALA A 20 -0.34 -33.36 -15.07
N VAL A 21 0.26 -33.61 -13.90
CA VAL A 21 1.38 -32.81 -13.40
C VAL A 21 2.55 -32.99 -14.36
N SER A 22 3.06 -31.89 -14.91
CA SER A 22 4.17 -31.92 -15.87
C SER A 22 5.43 -32.47 -15.20
N GLU A 23 6.10 -33.44 -15.83
CA GLU A 23 7.39 -33.98 -15.38
C GLU A 23 8.47 -32.89 -15.21
N ASN A 24 8.34 -31.76 -15.92
CA ASN A 24 9.26 -30.62 -15.84
C ASN A 24 9.16 -29.84 -14.51
N LEU A 25 8.14 -30.10 -13.69
CA LEU A 25 8.01 -29.53 -12.33
C LEU A 25 8.86 -30.31 -11.30
N PHE A 26 9.40 -31.45 -11.73
CA PHE A 26 10.25 -32.31 -10.93
C PHE A 26 11.71 -32.22 -11.42
N SER A 27 12.67 -32.42 -10.51
CA SER A 27 14.07 -32.60 -10.89
C SER A 27 14.23 -33.85 -11.76
N LYS A 28 15.42 -34.06 -12.33
CA LYS A 28 15.75 -35.31 -13.04
C LYS A 28 15.65 -36.56 -12.15
N GLU A 29 15.62 -36.37 -10.82
CA GLU A 29 15.43 -37.43 -9.83
C GLU A 29 13.97 -37.54 -9.32
N GLY A 30 13.04 -36.71 -9.81
CA GLY A 30 11.61 -36.80 -9.47
C GLY A 30 11.12 -35.95 -8.31
N HIS A 31 11.93 -34.98 -7.93
CA HIS A 31 11.71 -34.15 -6.76
C HIS A 31 11.02 -32.83 -7.14
N LEU A 32 9.89 -32.48 -6.51
CA LEU A 32 9.24 -31.18 -6.74
C LEU A 32 10.26 -30.08 -6.40
N LEU A 33 10.59 -29.23 -7.36
CA LEU A 33 11.58 -28.17 -7.16
C LEU A 33 10.97 -27.07 -6.29
N VAL A 34 10.99 -27.25 -4.97
CA VAL A 34 10.43 -26.30 -3.98
C VAL A 34 11.01 -24.89 -4.16
N ALA A 35 12.19 -24.73 -4.78
CA ALA A 35 12.78 -23.43 -5.06
C ALA A 35 12.07 -22.58 -6.14
N ASP A 36 11.14 -23.15 -6.93
CA ASP A 36 10.43 -22.46 -8.00
C ASP A 36 8.96 -22.21 -7.63
N TYR A 37 8.68 -21.07 -6.98
CA TYR A 37 7.31 -20.71 -6.61
C TYR A 37 6.36 -20.56 -7.82
N PRO A 38 6.76 -19.96 -8.96
CA PRO A 38 5.96 -20.00 -10.20
C PRO A 38 5.51 -21.40 -10.63
N ALA A 39 6.40 -22.40 -10.55
CA ALA A 39 6.06 -23.80 -10.81
C ALA A 39 4.98 -24.32 -9.85
N ILE A 40 5.06 -23.99 -8.55
CA ILE A 40 4.06 -24.35 -7.54
C ILE A 40 2.71 -23.66 -7.79
N VAL A 41 2.71 -22.39 -8.18
CA VAL A 41 1.48 -21.66 -8.51
C VAL A 41 0.77 -22.32 -9.71
N LYS A 42 1.54 -22.75 -10.72
CA LYS A 42 1.00 -23.50 -11.86
C LYS A 42 0.41 -24.85 -11.44
N LEU A 43 1.11 -25.61 -10.60
CA LEU A 43 0.60 -26.88 -10.05
C LEU A 43 -0.71 -26.69 -9.27
N ALA A 44 -0.77 -25.69 -8.38
CA ALA A 44 -1.96 -25.38 -7.63
C ALA A 44 -3.14 -25.02 -8.56
N SER A 45 -2.90 -24.25 -9.62
CA SER A 45 -3.90 -23.94 -10.65
C SER A 45 -4.43 -25.21 -11.32
N GLN A 46 -3.53 -26.08 -11.79
CA GLN A 46 -3.90 -27.34 -12.46
C GLN A 46 -4.75 -28.26 -11.56
N ILE A 47 -4.42 -28.35 -10.27
CA ILE A 47 -5.22 -29.12 -9.32
C ILE A 47 -6.60 -28.49 -9.13
N ASN A 48 -6.65 -27.17 -8.93
CA ASN A 48 -7.90 -26.44 -8.69
C ASN A 48 -8.84 -26.42 -9.90
N GLU A 49 -8.32 -26.46 -11.13
CA GLU A 49 -9.10 -26.56 -12.36
C GLU A 49 -9.87 -27.89 -12.47
N GLN A 50 -9.36 -28.95 -11.85
CA GLN A 50 -10.00 -30.27 -11.85
C GLN A 50 -10.87 -30.54 -10.61
N ARG A 51 -10.75 -29.72 -9.55
CA ARG A 51 -11.58 -29.83 -8.34
C ARG A 51 -12.91 -29.07 -8.53
N ASP A 52 -14.00 -29.63 -8.01
CA ASP A 52 -15.30 -28.94 -7.98
C ASP A 52 -15.35 -27.92 -6.83
N LEU A 53 -14.69 -26.78 -7.03
CA LEU A 53 -14.60 -25.69 -6.05
C LEU A 53 -15.91 -24.90 -5.91
N HIS A 54 -16.87 -25.08 -6.83
CA HIS A 54 -18.21 -24.51 -6.66
C HIS A 54 -18.99 -25.24 -5.58
N LYS A 55 -18.85 -26.56 -5.51
CA LYS A 55 -19.52 -27.39 -4.50
C LYS A 55 -18.72 -27.54 -3.21
N TYR A 56 -17.39 -27.53 -3.30
CA TYR A 56 -16.47 -27.70 -2.17
C TYR A 56 -15.38 -26.60 -2.17
N PRO A 57 -15.71 -25.34 -1.85
CA PRO A 57 -14.74 -24.24 -1.82
C PRO A 57 -13.56 -24.48 -0.86
N GLU A 58 -13.81 -25.21 0.24
CA GLU A 58 -12.82 -25.60 1.24
C GLU A 58 -11.76 -26.57 0.70
N ALA A 59 -12.05 -27.24 -0.42
CA ALA A 59 -11.10 -28.12 -1.11
C ALA A 59 -10.14 -27.35 -2.02
N ARG A 60 -10.07 -26.01 -1.95
CA ARG A 60 -9.08 -25.25 -2.71
C ARG A 60 -7.66 -25.54 -2.22
N VAL A 61 -6.76 -25.74 -3.17
CA VAL A 61 -5.31 -25.88 -2.94
C VAL A 61 -4.68 -24.50 -2.99
N SER A 62 -3.96 -24.12 -1.93
CA SER A 62 -3.16 -22.90 -1.87
C SER A 62 -1.75 -23.17 -2.44
N ALA A 63 -1.24 -22.27 -3.27
CA ALA A 63 0.11 -22.36 -3.79
C ALA A 63 1.14 -22.08 -2.67
N ALA A 64 0.86 -21.11 -1.80
CA ALA A 64 1.68 -20.82 -0.63
C ALA A 64 1.75 -21.99 0.36
N GLU A 65 0.65 -22.69 0.62
CA GLU A 65 0.62 -23.87 1.49
C GLU A 65 1.35 -25.06 0.87
N LEU A 66 1.19 -25.31 -0.45
CA LEU A 66 1.99 -26.32 -1.16
C LEU A 66 3.50 -26.03 -1.09
N TYR A 67 3.89 -24.77 -1.30
CA TYR A 67 5.27 -24.34 -1.19
C TYR A 67 5.80 -24.53 0.25
N ALA A 68 5.00 -24.18 1.25
CA ALA A 68 5.34 -24.36 2.66
C ALA A 68 5.54 -25.84 3.01
N LEU A 69 4.68 -26.71 2.50
CA LEU A 69 4.75 -28.15 2.74
C LEU A 69 6.01 -28.77 2.13
N GLY A 70 6.34 -28.42 0.88
CA GLY A 70 7.59 -28.82 0.25
C GLY A 70 8.81 -28.30 1.01
N LEU A 71 8.77 -27.08 1.51
CA LEU A 71 9.89 -26.50 2.26
C LEU A 71 10.09 -27.16 3.64
N ILE A 72 9.01 -27.51 4.34
CA ILE A 72 9.10 -28.26 5.60
C ILE A 72 9.81 -29.60 5.35
N HIS A 73 9.46 -30.28 4.27
CA HIS A 73 10.09 -31.53 3.86
C HIS A 73 11.60 -31.37 3.60
N GLU A 74 12.02 -30.35 2.84
CA GLU A 74 13.45 -30.06 2.63
C GLU A 74 14.20 -29.71 3.92
N ILE A 75 13.56 -28.98 4.84
CA ILE A 75 14.15 -28.67 6.14
C ILE A 75 14.32 -29.94 6.98
N PHE A 76 13.38 -30.89 6.90
CA PHE A 76 13.51 -32.16 7.63
C PHE A 76 14.68 -32.99 7.09
N HIS A 77 14.85 -33.10 5.77
CA HIS A 77 16.05 -33.70 5.18
C HIS A 77 17.34 -33.05 5.69
N TYR A 78 17.39 -31.72 5.69
CA TYR A 78 18.56 -31.00 6.17
C TYR A 78 18.85 -31.25 7.65
N ILE A 79 17.81 -31.31 8.50
CA ILE A 79 17.98 -31.64 9.93
C ILE A 79 18.50 -33.08 10.10
N ILE A 80 18.00 -34.01 9.29
CA ILE A 80 18.47 -35.41 9.27
C ILE A 80 19.94 -35.48 8.86
N GLU A 81 20.34 -34.78 7.79
CA GLU A 81 21.73 -34.70 7.32
C GLU A 81 22.64 -34.14 8.42
N VAL A 82 22.23 -33.03 9.06
CA VAL A 82 22.97 -32.43 10.18
C VAL A 82 23.07 -33.40 11.36
N TYR A 83 22.01 -34.14 11.67
CA TYR A 83 22.02 -35.15 12.74
C TYR A 83 22.97 -36.30 12.43
N GLN A 84 22.96 -36.83 11.20
CA GLN A 84 23.89 -37.86 10.75
C GLN A 84 25.36 -37.39 10.80
N ASP A 85 25.63 -36.15 10.39
CA ASP A 85 26.99 -35.61 10.41
C ASP A 85 27.52 -35.40 11.84
N GLN A 86 26.63 -35.08 12.80
CA GLN A 86 27.00 -34.83 14.20
C GLN A 86 27.08 -36.11 15.04
N ILE A 87 26.18 -37.06 14.80
CA ILE A 87 25.96 -38.22 15.67
C ILE A 87 26.46 -39.50 15.02
N ASP A 88 25.91 -39.87 13.86
CA ASP A 88 26.25 -41.11 13.18
C ASP A 88 25.97 -41.03 11.67
N LYS A 89 27.04 -41.08 10.87
CA LYS A 89 26.95 -40.96 9.40
C LYS A 89 26.25 -42.14 8.75
N ASP A 90 26.25 -43.29 9.40
CA ASP A 90 25.69 -44.54 8.89
C ASP A 90 24.30 -44.84 9.49
N LEU A 91 23.63 -43.86 10.10
CA LEU A 91 22.33 -44.02 10.77
C LEU A 91 21.31 -44.86 9.97
N PHE A 92 20.94 -44.42 8.76
CA PHE A 92 19.94 -45.12 7.95
C PHE A 92 20.44 -46.47 7.42
N THR A 93 21.75 -46.64 7.25
CA THR A 93 22.35 -47.93 6.93
C THR A 93 22.16 -48.91 8.09
N GLN A 94 22.45 -48.47 9.32
CA GLN A 94 22.28 -49.29 10.53
C GLN A 94 20.81 -49.61 10.80
N LEU A 95 19.91 -48.63 10.62
CA LEU A 95 18.47 -48.83 10.76
C LEU A 95 17.94 -49.85 9.74
N ARG A 96 18.38 -49.76 8.47
CA ARG A 96 18.01 -50.71 7.42
C ARG A 96 18.54 -52.12 7.71
N ASP A 97 19.78 -52.24 8.17
CA ASP A 97 20.35 -53.52 8.57
C ASP A 97 19.55 -54.16 9.71
N GLU A 98 19.15 -53.38 10.71
CA GLU A 98 18.35 -53.86 11.84
C GLU A 98 16.94 -54.28 11.44
N LEU A 99 16.31 -53.55 10.51
CA LEU A 99 15.05 -53.94 9.90
C LEU A 99 15.18 -55.25 9.13
N THR A 100 16.26 -55.43 8.36
CA THR A 100 16.49 -56.65 7.57
C THR A 100 16.80 -57.87 8.45
N ARG A 101 17.25 -57.67 9.69
CA ARG A 101 17.37 -58.74 10.70
C ARG A 101 16.03 -59.12 11.34
N HIS A 102 15.08 -58.18 11.43
CA HIS A 102 13.80 -58.37 12.11
C HIS A 102 12.65 -58.78 11.19
N PHE A 103 12.68 -58.32 9.94
CA PHE A 103 11.71 -58.63 8.91
C PHE A 103 12.35 -59.53 7.85
N ASP A 104 11.55 -60.33 7.17
CA ASP A 104 12.02 -61.04 5.97
C ASP A 104 12.52 -60.00 4.95
N GLN A 105 13.73 -60.21 4.43
CA GLN A 105 14.35 -59.34 3.45
C GLN A 105 13.44 -59.10 2.24
N THR A 106 12.62 -60.09 1.87
CA THR A 106 11.64 -59.96 0.79
C THR A 106 10.55 -58.92 1.09
N HIS A 107 10.12 -58.78 2.35
CA HIS A 107 9.12 -57.78 2.73
C HIS A 107 9.68 -56.35 2.76
N ILE A 108 10.96 -56.17 3.13
CA ILE A 108 11.62 -54.87 3.08
C ILE A 108 11.82 -54.44 1.62
N LEU A 109 12.32 -55.35 0.77
CA LEU A 109 12.44 -55.09 -0.68
C LEU A 109 11.09 -54.77 -1.32
N GLN A 110 10.02 -55.46 -0.93
CA GLN A 110 8.67 -55.18 -1.41
C GLN A 110 8.19 -53.79 -1.01
N LEU A 111 8.43 -53.36 0.24
CA LEU A 111 8.11 -52.00 0.68
C LEU A 111 8.87 -50.95 -0.15
N GLU A 112 10.17 -51.16 -0.34
CA GLU A 112 11.03 -50.28 -1.14
C GLU A 112 10.54 -50.19 -2.60
N GLU A 113 10.18 -51.32 -3.22
CA GLU A 113 9.68 -51.37 -4.60
C GLU A 113 8.31 -50.70 -4.76
N TYR A 114 7.38 -50.92 -3.83
CA TYR A 114 6.07 -50.25 -3.84
C TYR A 114 6.20 -48.74 -3.66
N PHE A 115 7.06 -48.29 -2.73
CA PHE A 115 7.31 -46.86 -2.55
C PHE A 115 7.86 -46.23 -3.83
N LYS A 116 8.86 -46.86 -4.46
CA LYS A 116 9.40 -46.38 -5.75
C LYS A 116 8.30 -46.29 -6.80
N LYS A 117 7.48 -47.33 -6.96
CA LYS A 117 6.40 -47.34 -7.94
C LYS A 117 5.39 -46.21 -7.76
N ASP A 118 5.04 -45.89 -6.52
CA ASP A 118 3.98 -44.93 -6.22
C ASP A 118 4.49 -43.50 -6.06
N TYR A 119 5.76 -43.30 -5.70
CA TYR A 119 6.28 -41.98 -5.34
C TYR A 119 7.49 -41.52 -6.17
N SER A 120 8.24 -42.42 -6.82
CA SER A 120 9.30 -42.01 -7.77
C SER A 120 8.70 -41.57 -9.11
N THR A 121 9.31 -40.60 -9.79
CA THR A 121 8.87 -40.13 -11.11
C THR A 121 9.53 -40.87 -12.27
N GLY A 122 10.07 -42.07 -12.03
CA GLY A 122 10.81 -42.82 -13.05
C GLY A 122 9.98 -42.93 -14.33
N SER A 123 10.37 -42.17 -15.36
CA SER A 123 9.85 -42.33 -16.70
C SER A 123 10.22 -43.73 -17.15
N ASP A 124 9.25 -44.48 -17.69
CA ASP A 124 9.42 -45.84 -18.21
C ASP A 124 10.46 -45.97 -19.36
N ASP A 125 11.19 -44.91 -19.74
CA ASP A 125 12.14 -44.96 -20.86
C ASP A 125 13.40 -44.07 -20.62
N ARG A 126 14.52 -44.77 -20.35
CA ARG A 126 15.96 -44.48 -20.68
C ARG A 126 16.83 -43.57 -19.80
N ASP A 127 17.96 -44.18 -19.46
CA ASP A 127 19.30 -43.67 -19.15
C ASP A 127 19.50 -42.83 -17.88
N VAL A 128 19.96 -43.56 -16.85
CA VAL A 128 20.68 -43.10 -15.64
C VAL A 128 19.86 -42.22 -14.69
N THR A 129 18.82 -42.81 -14.09
CA THR A 129 18.30 -42.39 -12.78
C THR A 129 19.19 -42.96 -11.68
N ILE A 130 19.80 -42.10 -10.86
CA ILE A 130 20.29 -42.50 -9.54
C ILE A 130 19.03 -42.58 -8.67
N GLU A 131 18.33 -43.72 -8.73
CA GLU A 131 17.25 -43.97 -7.78
C GLU A 131 17.84 -44.05 -6.37
N PRO A 132 17.18 -43.51 -5.34
CA PRO A 132 17.62 -43.71 -3.97
C PRO A 132 17.74 -45.22 -3.70
N GLU A 133 18.94 -45.65 -3.31
CA GLU A 133 19.23 -47.04 -3.00
C GLU A 133 19.20 -47.23 -1.49
N GLY A 134 18.29 -48.08 -1.01
CA GLY A 134 18.31 -48.59 0.35
C GLY A 134 18.17 -47.53 1.46
N PRO A 135 19.27 -47.14 2.15
CA PRO A 135 19.20 -46.18 3.26
C PRO A 135 18.50 -44.87 2.93
N GLU A 136 18.72 -44.30 1.74
CA GLU A 136 18.09 -43.05 1.32
C GLU A 136 16.57 -43.21 1.12
N LEU A 137 16.12 -44.38 0.65
CA LEU A 137 14.70 -44.66 0.48
C LEU A 137 13.98 -44.83 1.83
N LEU A 138 14.68 -45.35 2.83
CA LEU A 138 14.16 -45.51 4.18
C LEU A 138 13.91 -44.15 4.86
N GLU A 139 14.77 -43.16 4.59
CA GLU A 139 14.57 -41.77 5.00
C GLU A 139 13.29 -41.18 4.41
N GLU A 140 13.08 -41.34 3.10
CA GLU A 140 11.89 -40.86 2.40
C GLU A 140 10.59 -41.50 2.92
N ILE A 141 10.62 -42.80 3.22
CA ILE A 141 9.49 -43.53 3.83
C ILE A 141 9.14 -42.94 5.21
N VAL A 142 10.16 -42.60 6.02
CA VAL A 142 9.95 -41.97 7.34
C VAL A 142 9.36 -40.57 7.17
N LEU A 143 9.86 -39.77 6.23
CA LEU A 143 9.36 -38.41 6.00
C LEU A 143 7.96 -38.38 5.42
N LEU A 144 7.59 -39.33 4.55
CA LEU A 144 6.21 -39.50 4.09
C LEU A 144 5.29 -39.76 5.29
N TRP A 145 5.69 -40.68 6.18
CA TRP A 145 4.93 -40.99 7.39
C TRP A 145 4.76 -39.76 8.29
N ILE A 146 5.85 -39.03 8.57
CA ILE A 146 5.84 -37.80 9.39
C ILE A 146 4.90 -36.76 8.78
N THR A 147 4.96 -36.57 7.45
CA THR A 147 4.11 -35.61 6.74
C THR A 147 2.63 -35.98 6.86
N ASN A 148 2.30 -37.27 6.78
CA ASN A 148 0.92 -37.77 6.95
C ASN A 148 0.39 -37.67 8.39
N GLN A 149 1.26 -37.50 9.39
CA GLN A 149 0.84 -37.19 10.76
C GLN A 149 0.44 -35.71 10.96
N ASN A 150 0.76 -34.81 10.02
CA ASN A 150 0.50 -33.39 10.16
C ASN A 150 -1.00 -33.06 9.91
N PRO A 151 -1.77 -32.58 10.91
CA PRO A 151 -3.20 -32.33 10.69
C PRO A 151 -3.47 -31.17 9.72
N ALA A 152 -2.53 -30.24 9.57
CA ALA A 152 -2.65 -29.07 8.69
C ALA A 152 -2.69 -29.43 7.20
N ILE A 153 -2.28 -30.66 6.83
CA ILE A 153 -2.23 -31.09 5.43
C ILE A 153 -3.54 -31.72 4.93
N ARG A 154 -4.66 -31.56 5.63
CA ARG A 154 -5.95 -32.23 5.32
C ARG A 154 -6.37 -32.08 3.85
N ASN A 155 -6.23 -30.89 3.27
CA ASN A 155 -6.60 -30.58 1.89
C ASN A 155 -5.59 -31.11 0.83
N TYR A 156 -4.45 -31.61 1.31
CA TYR A 156 -3.32 -32.09 0.53
C TYR A 156 -3.11 -33.60 0.68
N LYS A 157 -3.87 -34.30 1.55
CA LYS A 157 -3.71 -35.74 1.81
C LYS A 157 -3.75 -36.61 0.56
N GLU A 158 -4.57 -36.26 -0.44
CA GLU A 158 -4.59 -37.02 -1.70
C GLU A 158 -3.25 -36.98 -2.46
N LEU A 159 -2.45 -35.93 -2.28
CA LEU A 159 -1.13 -35.81 -2.90
C LEU A 159 -0.11 -36.74 -2.22
N LEU A 160 -0.38 -37.20 -0.99
CA LEU A 160 0.55 -37.92 -0.12
C LEU A 160 -0.05 -39.25 0.39
N ASP A 161 -1.04 -39.80 -0.30
CA ASP A 161 -1.84 -40.94 0.17
C ASP A 161 -1.03 -42.25 0.31
N ASP A 162 -0.71 -42.63 1.55
CA ASP A 162 0.03 -43.85 1.88
C ASP A 162 -0.87 -45.08 2.18
N THR A 163 -2.15 -45.02 1.79
CA THR A 163 -3.11 -46.12 2.00
C THR A 163 -2.65 -47.41 1.35
N ALA A 164 -2.16 -47.36 0.10
CA ALA A 164 -1.67 -48.55 -0.62
C ALA A 164 -0.46 -49.18 0.08
N LEU A 165 0.51 -48.37 0.52
CA LEU A 165 1.66 -48.82 1.31
C LEU A 165 1.22 -49.49 2.60
N THR A 166 0.24 -48.92 3.30
CA THR A 166 -0.27 -49.45 4.56
C THR A 166 -0.97 -50.81 4.40
N ILE A 167 -1.66 -51.06 3.27
CA ILE A 167 -2.42 -52.28 3.03
C ILE A 167 -1.54 -53.40 2.46
N GLU A 168 -0.65 -53.07 1.50
CA GLU A 168 0.05 -54.06 0.67
C GLU A 168 1.46 -54.42 1.18
N THR A 169 1.97 -53.71 2.21
CA THR A 169 3.37 -53.85 2.68
C THR A 169 3.44 -53.80 4.22
N PRO A 170 4.59 -54.17 4.86
CA PRO A 170 4.74 -54.05 6.32
C PRO A 170 4.98 -52.62 6.82
N TYR A 171 4.66 -51.58 6.03
CA TYR A 171 4.95 -50.17 6.29
C TYR A 171 4.72 -49.72 7.75
N GLN A 172 3.54 -49.98 8.32
CA GLN A 172 3.23 -49.60 9.71
C GLN A 172 4.09 -50.34 10.75
N GLN A 173 4.43 -51.61 10.49
CA GLN A 173 5.29 -52.38 11.40
C GLN A 173 6.75 -51.92 11.29
N VAL A 174 7.20 -51.56 10.09
CA VAL A 174 8.52 -50.98 9.83
C VAL A 174 8.67 -49.64 10.55
N ILE A 175 7.72 -48.70 10.40
CA ILE A 175 7.75 -47.41 11.11
C ILE A 175 7.78 -47.61 12.63
N LYS A 176 6.93 -48.50 13.17
CA LYS A 176 6.92 -48.81 14.60
C LYS A 176 8.27 -49.35 15.09
N ARG A 177 8.96 -50.14 14.26
CA ARG A 177 10.28 -50.66 14.62
C ARG A 177 11.36 -49.60 14.54
N LEU A 178 11.34 -48.77 13.49
CA LEU A 178 12.27 -47.64 13.35
C LEU A 178 12.19 -46.69 14.54
N TYR A 179 10.98 -46.38 15.01
CA TYR A 179 10.77 -45.57 16.20
C TYR A 179 11.48 -46.15 17.44
N LEU A 180 11.34 -47.46 17.69
CA LEU A 180 12.00 -48.14 18.82
C LEU A 180 13.53 -48.20 18.69
N GLU A 181 14.06 -48.26 17.47
CA GLU A 181 15.51 -48.23 17.25
C GLU A 181 16.08 -46.83 17.41
N LEU A 182 15.36 -45.79 16.95
CA LEU A 182 15.75 -44.40 17.09
C LEU A 182 15.85 -43.95 18.56
N ASP A 183 15.09 -44.54 19.48
CA ASP A 183 15.22 -44.31 20.94
C ASP A 183 16.59 -44.74 21.51
N ARG A 184 17.35 -45.58 20.78
CA ARG A 184 18.69 -46.00 21.18
C ARG A 184 19.78 -45.04 20.73
N PHE A 185 19.47 -44.14 19.79
CA PHE A 185 20.40 -43.13 19.31
C PHE A 185 20.32 -41.87 20.19
N PRO A 186 21.41 -41.08 20.27
CA PRO A 186 21.40 -39.81 20.99
C PRO A 186 20.26 -38.88 20.56
N SER A 187 19.63 -38.18 21.50
CA SER A 187 18.58 -37.21 21.18
C SER A 187 19.07 -36.07 20.27
N VAL A 188 18.17 -35.48 19.49
CA VAL A 188 18.50 -34.30 18.67
C VAL A 188 18.69 -33.08 19.57
N GLU A 189 19.88 -32.45 19.52
CA GLU A 189 20.28 -31.40 20.47
C GLU A 189 20.02 -31.83 21.95
N ASP A 190 19.59 -30.88 22.80
CA ASP A 190 19.24 -31.10 24.21
C ASP A 190 17.74 -31.43 24.40
N SER A 191 17.05 -31.89 23.35
CA SER A 191 15.58 -32.02 23.36
C SER A 191 15.03 -33.21 24.16
N SER A 192 15.87 -34.19 24.51
CA SER A 192 15.47 -35.50 25.07
C SER A 192 14.54 -36.36 24.18
N LEU A 193 14.29 -35.94 22.94
CA LEU A 193 13.42 -36.61 21.97
C LEU A 193 14.25 -37.39 20.95
N ASN A 194 13.70 -38.49 20.44
CA ASN A 194 14.24 -39.16 19.25
C ASN A 194 14.00 -38.31 17.99
N LEU A 195 14.63 -38.69 16.89
CA LEU A 195 14.60 -37.93 15.63
C LEU A 195 13.16 -37.74 15.08
N ILE A 196 12.31 -38.77 15.14
CA ILE A 196 10.93 -38.69 14.64
C ILE A 196 10.11 -37.70 15.48
N ASP A 197 10.15 -37.83 16.80
CA ASP A 197 9.41 -36.95 17.70
C ASP A 197 9.89 -35.50 17.58
N PHE A 198 11.19 -35.31 17.39
CA PHE A 198 11.77 -33.98 17.16
C PHE A 198 11.21 -33.32 15.88
N LEU A 199 11.14 -34.07 14.78
CA LEU A 199 10.61 -33.55 13.51
C LEU A 199 9.09 -33.30 13.56
N LEU A 200 8.35 -33.99 14.44
CA LEU A 200 6.92 -33.78 14.64
C LEU A 200 6.55 -32.56 15.49
N ILE A 201 7.51 -31.96 16.23
CA ILE A 201 7.24 -30.83 17.13
C ILE A 201 6.45 -29.70 16.45
N PRO A 202 6.79 -29.22 15.23
CA PRO A 202 6.04 -28.14 14.61
C PRO A 202 4.56 -28.48 14.44
N ALA A 203 4.26 -29.70 13.96
CA ALA A 203 2.88 -30.17 13.76
C ALA A 203 2.14 -30.36 15.09
N HIS A 204 2.81 -30.71 16.18
CA HIS A 204 2.20 -30.79 17.51
C HIS A 204 1.91 -29.43 18.13
N GLU A 205 2.82 -28.47 17.99
CA GLU A 205 2.67 -27.11 18.53
C GLU A 205 1.65 -26.28 17.76
N ALA A 206 1.52 -26.53 16.45
CA ALA A 206 0.62 -25.81 15.56
C ALA A 206 -0.12 -26.75 14.59
N PRO A 207 -1.07 -27.58 15.07
CA PRO A 207 -1.67 -28.66 14.28
C PRO A 207 -2.52 -28.18 13.12
N GLU A 208 -3.12 -27.00 13.20
CA GLU A 208 -4.10 -26.51 12.23
C GLU A 208 -3.54 -25.45 11.27
N SER A 209 -2.24 -25.11 11.32
CA SER A 209 -1.71 -24.01 10.51
C SER A 209 -0.23 -24.17 10.13
N LEU A 210 0.03 -24.35 8.83
CA LEU A 210 1.39 -24.36 8.27
C LEU A 210 2.12 -23.03 8.54
N LEU A 211 1.42 -21.89 8.51
CA LEU A 211 2.02 -20.60 8.85
C LEU A 211 2.56 -20.58 10.29
N SER A 212 1.79 -21.09 11.25
CA SER A 212 2.23 -21.18 12.65
C SER A 212 3.38 -22.19 12.82
N GLN A 213 3.39 -23.30 12.09
CA GLN A 213 4.50 -24.27 12.07
C GLN A 213 5.80 -23.62 11.57
N LEU A 214 5.74 -22.87 10.48
CA LEU A 214 6.90 -22.13 9.95
C LEU A 214 7.42 -21.08 10.94
N ASN A 215 6.54 -20.30 11.56
CA ASN A 215 6.95 -19.33 12.60
C ASN A 215 7.61 -20.01 13.80
N PHE A 216 7.13 -21.19 14.20
CA PHE A 216 7.77 -22.01 15.23
C PHE A 216 9.20 -22.38 14.82
N MET A 217 9.40 -22.90 13.60
CA MET A 217 10.72 -23.30 13.08
C MET A 217 11.69 -22.12 13.02
N VAL A 218 11.27 -20.93 12.56
CA VAL A 218 12.10 -19.71 12.58
C VAL A 218 12.57 -19.36 13.98
N THR A 219 11.68 -19.48 14.96
CA THR A 219 11.93 -19.04 16.33
C THR A 219 12.76 -20.05 17.10
N ARG A 220 12.45 -21.35 16.96
CA ARG A 220 13.00 -22.43 17.78
C ARG A 220 14.13 -23.19 17.10
N TRP A 221 14.11 -23.33 15.77
CA TRP A 221 15.10 -24.09 15.02
C TRP A 221 16.13 -23.21 14.31
N ARG A 222 16.24 -21.93 14.67
CA ARG A 222 17.13 -20.95 14.00
C ARG A 222 18.56 -21.45 13.75
N LYS A 223 19.14 -22.23 14.66
CA LYS A 223 20.49 -22.81 14.53
C LYS A 223 20.56 -24.00 13.57
N LEU A 224 19.44 -24.69 13.39
CA LEU A 224 19.28 -25.90 12.59
C LEU A 224 18.77 -25.61 11.16
N LEU A 225 18.38 -24.37 10.84
CA LEU A 225 17.84 -24.02 9.53
C LEU A 225 18.90 -23.83 8.44
N GLY A 226 20.14 -23.50 8.82
CA GLY A 226 21.24 -23.27 7.88
C GLY A 226 20.84 -22.39 6.67
N PRO A 227 20.95 -22.89 5.43
CA PRO A 227 20.61 -22.12 4.22
C PRO A 227 19.09 -21.89 4.03
N TYR A 228 18.23 -22.65 4.70
CA TYR A 228 16.77 -22.59 4.52
C TYR A 228 16.11 -21.43 5.28
N ALA A 229 16.82 -20.73 6.16
CA ALA A 229 16.26 -19.63 6.95
C ALA A 229 15.64 -18.51 6.07
N GLU A 230 16.30 -18.15 4.97
CA GLU A 230 15.79 -17.14 4.03
C GLU A 230 14.58 -17.65 3.22
N LEU A 231 14.60 -18.90 2.77
CA LEU A 231 13.48 -19.52 2.07
C LEU A 231 12.24 -19.63 2.96
N LEU A 232 12.46 -19.89 4.25
CA LEU A 232 11.39 -19.97 5.25
C LEU A 232 10.72 -18.60 5.45
N MET A 233 11.50 -17.52 5.55
CA MET A 233 10.94 -16.16 5.61
C MET A 233 10.10 -15.83 4.38
N ARG A 234 10.54 -16.22 3.17
CA ARG A 234 9.75 -16.04 1.93
C ARG A 234 8.46 -16.87 1.92
N SER A 235 8.50 -18.11 2.42
CA SER A 235 7.33 -18.97 2.53
C SER A 235 6.25 -18.35 3.45
N ILE A 236 6.69 -17.79 4.58
CA ILE A 236 5.82 -17.04 5.50
C ILE A 236 5.18 -15.85 4.79
N ASP A 237 5.92 -15.14 3.93
CA ASP A 237 5.39 -14.00 3.18
C ASP A 237 4.29 -14.43 2.20
N TYR A 238 4.51 -15.50 1.43
CA TYR A 238 3.50 -16.04 0.51
C TYR A 238 2.20 -16.43 1.25
N LEU A 239 2.33 -17.10 2.39
CA LEU A 239 1.18 -17.47 3.22
C LEU A 239 0.44 -16.24 3.77
N ARG A 240 1.16 -15.23 4.25
CA ARG A 240 0.54 -13.99 4.76
C ARG A 240 -0.17 -13.20 3.67
N GLU A 241 0.39 -13.20 2.46
CA GLU A 241 -0.19 -12.52 1.30
C GLU A 241 -1.51 -13.18 0.86
N GLU A 242 -1.55 -14.51 0.70
CA GLU A 242 -2.77 -15.23 0.30
C GLU A 242 -3.88 -15.18 1.36
N HIS A 243 -3.54 -15.17 2.65
CA HIS A 243 -4.51 -15.10 3.75
C HIS A 243 -4.94 -13.66 4.10
N ARG A 244 -4.44 -12.65 3.39
CA ARG A 244 -4.70 -11.26 3.74
C ARG A 244 -6.16 -10.88 3.42
N PRO A 245 -6.95 -10.42 4.40
CA PRO A 245 -8.28 -9.92 4.12
C PRO A 245 -8.22 -8.66 3.26
N VAL A 246 -9.00 -8.63 2.18
CA VAL A 246 -9.17 -7.46 1.31
C VAL A 246 -10.15 -6.51 1.99
N PHE A 247 -9.66 -5.34 2.40
CA PHE A 247 -10.51 -4.26 2.92
C PHE A 247 -10.85 -3.27 1.80
N PRO A 248 -12.02 -2.61 1.84
CA PRO A 248 -12.31 -1.51 0.92
C PRO A 248 -11.31 -0.36 1.15
N PRO A 249 -10.95 0.41 0.10
CA PRO A 249 -10.06 1.54 0.23
C PRO A 249 -10.65 2.58 1.17
N GLY A 250 -9.81 3.16 2.02
CA GLY A 250 -10.21 4.25 2.90
C GLY A 250 -9.05 4.74 3.76
N PRO A 251 -9.09 6.01 4.21
CA PRO A 251 -8.13 6.49 5.19
C PRO A 251 -8.23 5.63 6.45
N GLY A 252 -7.08 5.14 6.92
CA GLY A 252 -7.00 4.36 8.16
C GLY A 252 -7.61 5.12 9.35
N PRO A 253 -7.96 4.42 10.45
CA PRO A 253 -8.61 5.06 11.59
C PRO A 253 -7.80 6.25 12.10
N SER A 254 -8.48 7.37 12.35
CA SER A 254 -7.84 8.57 12.88
C SER A 254 -7.29 8.28 14.29
N ARG A 255 -5.99 8.51 14.48
CA ARG A 255 -5.27 8.33 15.74
C ARG A 255 -4.71 9.67 16.21
N GLU A 256 -4.49 9.80 17.52
CA GLU A 256 -3.78 10.95 18.07
C GLU A 256 -2.37 11.04 17.47
N ALA A 257 -1.88 12.26 17.25
CA ALA A 257 -0.52 12.45 16.78
C ALA A 257 0.50 12.03 17.86
N ASP A 258 1.39 11.11 17.51
CA ASP A 258 2.52 10.66 18.30
C ASP A 258 3.81 10.97 17.53
N TYR A 259 4.65 11.85 18.07
CA TYR A 259 5.88 12.29 17.41
C TYR A 259 7.15 11.63 17.94
N ARG A 260 7.06 10.68 18.88
CA ARG A 260 8.24 10.02 19.46
C ARG A 260 9.14 9.37 18.42
N TYR A 261 8.56 8.88 17.33
CA TYR A 261 9.30 8.29 16.21
C TYR A 261 10.19 9.32 15.46
N LEU A 262 9.89 10.62 15.56
CA LEU A 262 10.67 11.69 14.94
C LEU A 262 11.86 12.17 15.80
N GLU A 263 11.99 11.72 17.05
CA GLU A 263 13.12 12.09 17.91
C GLU A 263 14.47 11.62 17.31
N GLN A 264 14.44 10.54 16.54
CA GLN A 264 15.61 9.99 15.84
C GLN A 264 15.79 10.57 14.43
N GLU A 265 14.82 11.35 13.94
CA GLU A 265 14.83 11.97 12.62
C GLU A 265 15.37 13.40 12.68
N TYR A 266 16.14 13.79 11.66
CA TYR A 266 16.67 15.14 11.56
C TYR A 266 15.59 16.16 11.18
N GLU A 267 15.83 17.41 11.52
CA GLU A 267 14.96 18.56 11.24
C GLU A 267 15.47 19.32 10.00
N ALA A 268 14.62 19.47 8.97
CA ALA A 268 14.94 20.10 7.70
C ALA A 268 13.71 20.79 7.08
N PHE A 269 13.04 21.65 7.86
CA PHE A 269 11.93 22.47 7.40
C PHE A 269 12.32 23.37 6.22
N SER A 270 11.44 23.45 5.22
CA SER A 270 11.57 24.46 4.17
C SER A 270 11.19 25.84 4.68
N ARG A 271 11.87 26.87 4.15
CA ARG A 271 11.59 28.26 4.49
C ARG A 271 10.36 28.74 3.75
N ASP A 272 9.38 29.22 4.50
CA ASP A 272 8.22 29.89 3.92
C ASP A 272 8.62 31.27 3.39
N THR A 273 8.06 31.65 2.24
CA THR A 273 8.04 33.06 1.80
C THR A 273 6.84 33.78 2.42
N HIS A 274 6.89 35.12 2.48
CA HIS A 274 5.92 35.94 3.23
C HIS A 274 4.44 35.63 2.94
N TRP A 275 4.09 35.20 1.72
CA TRP A 275 2.72 34.93 1.33
C TRP A 275 2.23 33.52 1.69
N MET A 276 3.14 32.56 1.89
CA MET A 276 2.80 31.14 2.08
C MET A 276 2.00 30.86 3.36
N PRO A 277 2.29 31.49 4.52
CA PRO A 277 1.47 31.31 5.73
C PRO A 277 0.04 31.82 5.54
N GLU A 278 -0.14 32.87 4.74
CA GLU A 278 -1.42 33.56 4.57
C GLU A 278 -2.31 32.97 3.46
N VAL A 279 -1.91 31.84 2.86
CA VAL A 279 -2.71 31.20 1.81
C VAL A 279 -4.08 30.77 2.35
N VAL A 280 -5.12 31.09 1.60
CA VAL A 280 -6.48 30.57 1.75
C VAL A 280 -6.89 30.00 0.40
N LEU A 281 -6.97 28.66 0.35
CA LEU A 281 -7.10 27.90 -0.88
C LEU A 281 -8.55 27.48 -1.10
N ILE A 282 -9.02 27.56 -2.35
CA ILE A 282 -10.24 26.90 -2.79
C ILE A 282 -9.92 25.91 -3.92
N ALA A 283 -10.43 24.69 -3.77
CA ALA A 283 -10.33 23.64 -4.77
C ALA A 283 -11.57 23.62 -5.66
N LYS A 284 -11.39 23.53 -6.98
CA LYS A 284 -12.48 23.41 -7.95
C LYS A 284 -12.19 22.27 -8.93
N SER A 285 -13.12 21.31 -9.03
CA SER A 285 -13.18 20.39 -10.17
C SER A 285 -13.43 21.19 -11.45
N THR A 286 -12.42 21.27 -12.33
CA THR A 286 -12.38 22.28 -13.40
C THR A 286 -13.54 22.14 -14.38
N LEU A 287 -13.78 20.93 -14.90
CA LEU A 287 -14.84 20.68 -15.88
C LEU A 287 -16.23 20.92 -15.29
N VAL A 288 -16.48 20.41 -14.08
CA VAL A 288 -17.75 20.60 -13.36
C VAL A 288 -17.99 22.08 -13.07
N TRP A 289 -16.96 22.79 -12.61
CA TRP A 289 -17.07 24.22 -12.30
C TRP A 289 -17.39 25.05 -13.54
N MET A 290 -16.73 24.79 -14.67
CA MET A 290 -17.00 25.50 -15.93
C MET A 290 -18.42 25.23 -16.45
N ASP A 291 -18.94 24.01 -16.31
CA ASP A 291 -20.34 23.69 -16.64
C ASP A 291 -21.33 24.45 -15.73
N GLN A 292 -21.08 24.48 -14.42
CA GLN A 292 -21.89 25.25 -13.47
C GLN A 292 -21.86 26.75 -13.78
N LEU A 293 -20.68 27.32 -14.05
CA LEU A 293 -20.53 28.72 -14.45
C LEU A 293 -21.25 28.99 -15.78
N SER A 294 -21.22 28.05 -16.72
CA SER A 294 -21.92 28.21 -18.01
C SER A 294 -23.42 28.40 -17.80
N ARG A 295 -24.01 27.62 -16.89
CA ARG A 295 -25.41 27.73 -16.50
C ARG A 295 -25.69 29.03 -15.74
N GLN A 296 -24.83 29.39 -14.78
CA GLN A 296 -24.98 30.59 -13.95
C GLN A 296 -24.93 31.89 -14.78
N TYR A 297 -23.98 31.99 -15.72
CA TYR A 297 -23.77 33.21 -16.50
C TYR A 297 -24.47 33.19 -17.88
N GLY A 298 -25.20 32.11 -18.20
CA GLY A 298 -25.97 32.00 -19.44
C GLY A 298 -25.13 32.00 -20.72
N ARG A 299 -23.85 31.61 -20.65
CA ARG A 299 -22.92 31.55 -21.80
C ARG A 299 -22.04 30.31 -21.73
N SER A 300 -21.60 29.78 -22.87
CA SER A 300 -20.69 28.62 -22.88
C SER A 300 -19.30 28.98 -22.35
N ILE A 301 -18.89 28.34 -21.26
CA ILE A 301 -17.54 28.41 -20.67
C ILE A 301 -16.97 27.00 -20.79
N HIS A 302 -16.18 26.76 -21.83
CA HIS A 302 -15.57 25.45 -22.11
C HIS A 302 -14.04 25.48 -22.01
N ARG A 303 -13.44 26.66 -21.89
CA ARG A 303 -12.00 26.87 -21.69
C ARG A 303 -11.77 27.69 -20.42
N ILE A 304 -10.60 27.49 -19.80
CA ILE A 304 -10.29 28.13 -18.50
C ILE A 304 -10.08 29.65 -18.61
N ASP A 305 -9.71 30.16 -19.79
CA ASP A 305 -9.63 31.60 -20.06
C ASP A 305 -11.00 32.26 -20.20
N LEU A 306 -12.07 31.49 -20.38
CA LEU A 306 -13.46 31.99 -20.45
C LEU A 306 -14.13 32.10 -19.08
N ILE A 307 -13.47 31.67 -18.00
CA ILE A 307 -13.96 31.88 -16.63
C ILE A 307 -14.23 33.39 -16.45
N PRO A 308 -15.43 33.82 -16.02
CA PRO A 308 -15.80 35.23 -15.92
C PRO A 308 -14.91 36.01 -14.96
N ASP A 309 -14.66 37.29 -15.25
CA ASP A 309 -13.89 38.17 -14.36
C ASP A 309 -14.65 38.40 -13.05
N GLU A 310 -15.98 38.48 -13.13
CA GLU A 310 -16.89 38.61 -12.01
C GLU A 310 -16.74 37.48 -10.99
N GLU A 311 -16.47 36.26 -11.47
CA GLU A 311 -16.24 35.09 -10.62
C GLU A 311 -14.89 35.18 -9.90
N LEU A 312 -13.85 35.66 -10.60
CA LEU A 312 -12.53 35.87 -9.99
C LEU A 312 -12.56 37.02 -8.98
N ASP A 313 -13.31 38.09 -9.29
CA ASP A 313 -13.57 39.21 -8.38
C ASP A 313 -14.28 38.72 -7.12
N LEU A 314 -15.30 37.85 -7.27
CA LEU A 314 -16.03 37.26 -6.16
C LEU A 314 -15.12 36.41 -5.25
N LEU A 315 -14.22 35.60 -5.82
CA LEU A 315 -13.24 34.84 -5.04
C LEU A 315 -12.33 35.75 -4.21
N ALA A 316 -11.78 36.79 -4.84
CA ALA A 316 -10.91 37.76 -4.17
C ALA A 316 -11.68 38.53 -3.08
N GLU A 317 -12.90 38.96 -3.36
CA GLU A 317 -13.79 39.66 -2.43
C GLU A 317 -14.09 38.81 -1.19
N ARG A 318 -14.26 37.50 -1.35
CA ARG A 318 -14.47 36.53 -0.26
C ARG A 318 -13.19 36.22 0.54
N GLY A 319 -12.03 36.69 0.08
CA GLY A 319 -10.75 36.55 0.76
C GLY A 319 -9.93 35.32 0.32
N PHE A 320 -10.28 34.68 -0.79
CA PHE A 320 -9.44 33.65 -1.40
C PHE A 320 -8.27 34.29 -2.13
N ASN A 321 -7.07 33.77 -1.90
CA ASN A 321 -5.84 34.22 -2.57
C ASN A 321 -5.11 33.06 -3.26
N ALA A 322 -5.72 31.87 -3.29
CA ALA A 322 -5.25 30.74 -4.07
C ALA A 322 -6.44 29.93 -4.63
N LEU A 323 -6.29 29.50 -5.89
CA LEU A 323 -7.28 28.72 -6.62
C LEU A 323 -6.61 27.46 -7.18
N TRP A 324 -7.03 26.29 -6.69
CA TRP A 324 -6.61 24.99 -7.20
C TRP A 324 -7.62 24.47 -8.21
N LEU A 325 -7.14 24.26 -9.43
CA LEU A 325 -7.92 23.67 -10.52
C LEU A 325 -7.52 22.21 -10.71
N ILE A 326 -8.47 21.31 -10.46
CA ILE A 326 -8.26 19.86 -10.55
C ILE A 326 -8.47 19.42 -12.00
N GLY A 327 -7.53 18.62 -12.51
CA GLY A 327 -7.63 17.99 -13.83
C GLY A 327 -7.37 18.94 -15.01
N LEU A 328 -6.31 19.76 -14.90
CA LEU A 328 -5.80 20.64 -15.97
C LEU A 328 -5.04 19.91 -17.08
N TRP A 329 -4.46 18.76 -16.76
CA TRP A 329 -3.53 18.05 -17.62
C TRP A 329 -4.24 17.18 -18.66
N GLU A 330 -3.55 16.87 -19.76
CA GLU A 330 -4.02 15.90 -20.75
C GLU A 330 -4.20 14.50 -20.14
N ARG A 331 -5.41 13.96 -20.30
CA ARG A 331 -5.84 12.73 -19.65
C ARG A 331 -5.80 11.53 -20.61
N SER A 332 -5.74 10.34 -20.01
CA SER A 332 -5.76 9.04 -20.67
C SER A 332 -7.05 8.79 -21.45
N VAL A 333 -6.96 8.45 -22.74
CA VAL A 333 -8.11 8.02 -23.55
C VAL A 333 -8.55 6.63 -23.12
N ALA A 334 -7.59 5.77 -22.76
CA ALA A 334 -7.85 4.45 -22.20
C ALA A 334 -8.71 4.52 -20.93
N SER A 335 -8.38 5.40 -19.96
CA SER A 335 -9.18 5.63 -18.74
C SER A 335 -10.65 5.94 -19.05
N LYS A 336 -10.90 6.86 -20.00
CA LYS A 336 -12.26 7.18 -20.46
C LYS A 336 -12.97 5.96 -21.06
N THR A 337 -12.26 5.20 -21.88
CA THR A 337 -12.80 4.00 -22.55
C THR A 337 -13.19 2.95 -21.53
N ILE A 338 -12.31 2.68 -20.55
CA ILE A 338 -12.54 1.73 -19.46
C ILE A 338 -13.81 2.10 -18.67
N LYS A 339 -13.91 3.36 -18.20
CA LYS A 339 -15.06 3.81 -17.39
C LYS A 339 -16.39 3.70 -18.14
N ARG A 340 -16.39 3.98 -19.45
CA ARG A 340 -17.57 3.81 -20.31
C ARG A 340 -17.95 2.35 -20.49
N SER A 341 -16.98 1.47 -20.70
CA SER A 341 -17.21 0.03 -20.78
C SER A 341 -17.75 -0.55 -19.45
N CYS A 342 -17.38 0.04 -18.31
CA CYS A 342 -17.91 -0.32 -16.99
C CYS A 342 -19.29 0.30 -16.65
N GLY A 343 -19.99 0.88 -17.63
CA GLY A 343 -21.40 1.28 -17.47
C GLY A 343 -21.65 2.77 -17.25
N ASN A 344 -20.64 3.64 -17.31
CA ASN A 344 -20.82 5.10 -17.24
C ASN A 344 -20.54 5.78 -18.59
N PRO A 345 -21.53 5.91 -19.51
CA PRO A 345 -21.31 6.45 -20.85
C PRO A 345 -20.95 7.96 -20.84
N GLU A 346 -21.33 8.70 -19.80
CA GLU A 346 -21.02 10.12 -19.65
C GLU A 346 -19.67 10.38 -18.96
N ALA A 347 -18.98 9.34 -18.48
CA ALA A 347 -17.68 9.48 -17.83
C ALA A 347 -16.63 10.09 -18.75
N GLU A 348 -15.80 10.96 -18.16
CA GLU A 348 -14.51 11.38 -18.70
C GLU A 348 -13.37 10.56 -18.10
N ALA A 349 -12.20 10.71 -18.69
CA ALA A 349 -10.97 10.18 -18.12
C ALA A 349 -10.74 10.72 -16.70
N SER A 350 -10.22 9.87 -15.81
CA SER A 350 -9.78 10.29 -14.49
C SER A 350 -8.81 11.47 -14.61
N ALA A 351 -9.02 12.53 -13.83
CA ALA A 351 -8.07 13.63 -13.71
C ALA A 351 -6.67 13.19 -13.25
N TYR A 352 -6.53 12.00 -12.65
CA TYR A 352 -5.25 11.44 -12.19
C TYR A 352 -4.69 10.32 -13.08
N SER A 353 -5.42 9.90 -14.12
CA SER A 353 -4.87 9.02 -15.17
C SER A 353 -4.36 9.89 -16.31
N LEU A 354 -3.08 10.28 -16.21
CA LEU A 354 -2.48 11.31 -17.07
C LEU A 354 -1.79 10.72 -18.29
N LYS A 355 -2.05 11.32 -19.46
CA LYS A 355 -1.29 11.01 -20.66
C LYS A 355 0.10 11.66 -20.61
N ARG A 356 0.13 12.94 -20.22
CA ARG A 356 1.33 13.78 -20.05
C ARG A 356 1.00 15.05 -19.29
N TYR A 357 2.03 15.73 -18.78
CA TYR A 357 1.92 17.02 -18.11
C TYR A 357 1.87 18.19 -19.10
N ASP A 358 0.85 18.15 -19.96
CA ASP A 358 0.52 19.22 -20.91
C ASP A 358 -0.88 19.75 -20.60
N ILE A 359 -1.13 21.04 -20.79
CA ILE A 359 -2.46 21.60 -20.49
C ILE A 359 -3.44 21.11 -21.55
N ALA A 360 -4.53 20.48 -21.12
CA ALA A 360 -5.47 19.85 -22.03
C ALA A 360 -5.98 20.85 -23.09
N GLU A 361 -5.88 20.47 -24.36
CA GLU A 361 -6.34 21.29 -25.48
C GLU A 361 -7.83 21.64 -25.38
N GLU A 362 -8.66 20.75 -24.83
CA GLU A 362 -10.09 21.04 -24.59
C GLU A 362 -10.30 22.21 -23.60
N LEU A 363 -9.33 22.48 -22.72
CA LEU A 363 -9.32 23.59 -21.78
C LEU A 363 -8.72 24.88 -22.37
N GLY A 364 -8.19 24.82 -23.60
CA GLY A 364 -7.59 25.94 -24.30
C GLY A 364 -6.05 25.99 -24.25
N GLY A 365 -5.40 24.94 -23.75
CA GLY A 365 -3.94 24.80 -23.76
C GLY A 365 -3.20 25.84 -22.92
N TRP A 366 -1.89 25.95 -23.15
CA TRP A 366 -1.02 26.86 -22.41
C TRP A 366 -1.42 28.34 -22.53
N GLU A 367 -1.93 28.75 -23.69
CA GLU A 367 -2.38 30.14 -23.89
C GLU A 367 -3.51 30.50 -22.92
N ALA A 368 -4.53 29.64 -22.80
CA ALA A 368 -5.64 29.86 -21.88
C ALA A 368 -5.17 29.91 -20.42
N LEU A 369 -4.22 29.04 -20.03
CA LEU A 369 -3.63 29.07 -18.70
C LEU A 369 -2.92 30.39 -18.42
N GLN A 370 -2.12 30.91 -19.35
CA GLN A 370 -1.42 32.19 -19.15
C GLN A 370 -2.40 33.36 -19.00
N GLN A 371 -3.46 33.40 -19.80
CA GLN A 371 -4.49 34.44 -19.68
C GLN A 371 -5.21 34.38 -18.32
N LEU A 372 -5.62 33.19 -17.89
CA LEU A 372 -6.23 33.02 -16.57
C LEU A 372 -5.26 33.41 -15.45
N LYS A 373 -3.99 32.98 -15.53
CA LYS A 373 -2.95 33.30 -14.56
C LYS A 373 -2.76 34.81 -14.41
N LEU A 374 -2.72 35.56 -15.52
CA LEU A 374 -2.60 37.02 -15.50
C LEU A 374 -3.81 37.66 -14.81
N ARG A 375 -5.03 37.24 -15.15
CA ARG A 375 -6.29 37.76 -14.58
C ARG A 375 -6.45 37.44 -13.09
N CYS A 376 -6.01 36.26 -12.66
CA CYS A 376 -5.94 35.88 -11.25
C CYS A 376 -4.89 36.70 -10.49
N ALA A 377 -3.70 36.89 -11.06
CA ALA A 377 -2.62 37.65 -10.43
C ALA A 377 -3.01 39.12 -10.16
N GLN A 378 -3.76 39.75 -11.07
CA GLN A 378 -4.31 41.10 -10.87
C GLN A 378 -5.22 41.21 -9.65
N ARG A 379 -5.79 40.09 -9.20
CA ARG A 379 -6.68 39.98 -8.03
C ARG A 379 -6.00 39.38 -6.81
N GLY A 380 -4.68 39.16 -6.87
CA GLY A 380 -3.92 38.53 -5.80
C GLY A 380 -4.15 37.02 -5.64
N ILE A 381 -4.78 36.37 -6.62
CA ILE A 381 -5.06 34.93 -6.62
C ILE A 381 -3.90 34.18 -7.29
N ARG A 382 -3.32 33.22 -6.57
CA ARG A 382 -2.31 32.29 -7.07
C ARG A 382 -2.96 31.02 -7.58
N LEU A 383 -2.60 30.59 -8.78
CA LEU A 383 -3.05 29.29 -9.28
C LEU A 383 -2.26 28.15 -8.62
N ALA A 384 -2.97 27.08 -8.30
CA ALA A 384 -2.41 25.83 -7.83
C ALA A 384 -2.76 24.70 -8.80
N SER A 385 -1.87 23.73 -8.93
CA SER A 385 -2.07 22.52 -9.72
C SER A 385 -1.77 21.26 -8.93
N ASP A 386 -2.42 20.17 -9.33
CA ASP A 386 -2.01 18.82 -8.94
C ASP A 386 -0.77 18.36 -9.70
N ILE A 387 -0.06 17.43 -9.08
CA ILE A 387 0.85 16.51 -9.73
C ILE A 387 0.62 15.11 -9.17
N VAL A 388 0.64 14.11 -10.04
CA VAL A 388 0.41 12.70 -9.74
C VAL A 388 1.71 11.94 -10.03
N PRO A 389 2.62 11.86 -9.05
CA PRO A 389 3.98 11.36 -9.28
C PRO A 389 4.12 9.84 -9.14
N ASN A 390 3.10 9.14 -8.62
CA ASN A 390 3.20 7.70 -8.38
C ASN A 390 3.06 6.86 -9.66
N HIS A 391 2.23 7.33 -10.60
CA HIS A 391 1.86 6.58 -11.79
C HIS A 391 1.50 7.52 -12.95
N THR A 392 1.38 6.97 -14.15
CA THR A 392 0.78 7.64 -15.33
C THR A 392 -0.50 6.91 -15.75
N GLY A 393 -1.22 7.40 -16.75
CA GLY A 393 -2.24 6.58 -17.43
C GLY A 393 -1.61 5.41 -18.20
N ILE A 394 -2.36 4.33 -18.43
CA ILE A 394 -1.89 3.14 -19.16
C ILE A 394 -1.58 3.39 -20.65
N ASP A 395 -2.09 4.48 -21.20
CA ASP A 395 -1.78 5.01 -22.54
C ASP A 395 -1.00 6.33 -22.49
N GLY A 396 -0.30 6.58 -21.38
CA GLY A 396 0.58 7.73 -21.24
C GLY A 396 1.81 7.66 -22.14
N ASP A 397 2.34 8.81 -22.52
CA ASP A 397 3.47 8.89 -23.47
C ASP A 397 4.68 8.09 -22.97
N TRP A 398 4.95 8.12 -21.65
CA TRP A 398 6.03 7.34 -21.04
C TRP A 398 5.81 5.81 -21.15
N VAL A 399 4.57 5.31 -21.10
CA VAL A 399 4.30 3.87 -21.26
C VAL A 399 4.69 3.39 -22.67
N PHE A 400 4.58 4.26 -23.68
CA PHE A 400 4.95 3.92 -25.04
C PHE A 400 6.43 4.13 -25.36
N ASP A 401 6.98 5.24 -24.86
CA ASP A 401 8.33 5.70 -25.23
C ASP A 401 9.40 5.13 -24.29
N HIS A 402 9.04 4.83 -23.04
CA HIS A 402 9.91 4.31 -21.98
C HIS A 402 9.23 3.21 -21.14
N PRO A 403 8.81 2.08 -21.75
CA PRO A 403 8.15 0.99 -21.01
C PRO A 403 9.05 0.39 -19.91
N ASP A 404 10.38 0.58 -19.97
CA ASP A 404 11.36 0.19 -18.97
C ASP A 404 11.34 1.05 -17.68
N TRP A 405 10.63 2.18 -17.68
CA TRP A 405 10.49 3.04 -16.49
C TRP A 405 9.40 2.58 -15.52
N PHE A 406 8.64 1.55 -15.89
CA PHE A 406 7.52 1.04 -15.12
C PHE A 406 7.84 -0.26 -14.41
N LEU A 407 7.20 -0.47 -13.27
CA LEU A 407 7.29 -1.73 -12.55
C LEU A 407 6.57 -2.81 -13.34
N GLN A 408 7.28 -3.89 -13.68
CA GLN A 408 6.78 -4.87 -14.65
C GLN A 408 7.37 -6.26 -14.47
N LEU A 409 6.73 -7.22 -15.14
CA LEU A 409 7.09 -8.63 -15.20
C LEU A 409 7.27 -9.08 -16.65
N PRO A 410 8.15 -10.07 -16.90
CA PRO A 410 8.28 -10.71 -18.21
C PRO A 410 7.12 -11.67 -18.53
N GLU A 411 6.38 -12.11 -17.50
CA GLU A 411 5.27 -13.05 -17.59
C GLU A 411 4.11 -12.62 -16.67
N PRO A 412 2.87 -13.11 -16.88
CA PRO A 412 1.74 -12.79 -16.01
C PRO A 412 2.03 -13.08 -14.53
N PRO A 413 1.49 -12.27 -13.59
CA PRO A 413 1.69 -12.52 -12.16
C PRO A 413 1.06 -13.85 -11.72
N TYR A 414 -0.06 -14.24 -12.33
CA TYR A 414 -0.76 -15.50 -12.08
C TYR A 414 -1.09 -16.23 -13.39
N PRO A 415 -1.05 -17.59 -13.42
CA PRO A 415 -1.37 -18.38 -14.61
C PRO A 415 -2.81 -18.21 -15.13
N SER A 416 -3.75 -17.83 -14.27
CA SER A 416 -5.15 -17.63 -14.64
C SER A 416 -5.39 -16.35 -15.44
N TYR A 417 -4.42 -15.43 -15.51
CA TYR A 417 -4.58 -14.14 -16.18
C TYR A 417 -4.51 -14.32 -17.69
N SER A 418 -5.54 -13.86 -18.41
CA SER A 418 -5.71 -14.12 -19.84
C SER A 418 -5.61 -12.89 -20.74
N TYR A 419 -5.79 -11.68 -20.21
CA TYR A 419 -5.68 -10.40 -20.94
C TYR A 419 -6.41 -10.37 -22.30
N GLN A 420 -7.65 -10.88 -22.38
CA GLN A 420 -8.45 -10.97 -23.61
C GLN A 420 -9.29 -9.72 -23.90
N SER A 421 -9.14 -8.67 -23.09
CA SER A 421 -9.84 -7.42 -23.27
C SER A 421 -9.56 -6.73 -24.62
N GLN A 422 -10.36 -5.72 -24.94
CA GLN A 422 -10.11 -4.89 -26.13
C GLN A 422 -8.76 -4.16 -26.04
N ASN A 423 -8.12 -3.91 -27.19
CA ASN A 423 -6.93 -3.07 -27.23
C ASN A 423 -7.29 -1.62 -26.87
N LEU A 424 -6.70 -1.10 -25.79
CA LEU A 424 -6.89 0.25 -25.29
C LEU A 424 -5.83 1.24 -25.81
N SER A 425 -4.83 0.77 -26.55
CA SER A 425 -3.79 1.62 -27.11
C SER A 425 -4.32 2.48 -28.26
N PRO A 426 -4.06 3.81 -28.25
CA PRO A 426 -4.32 4.67 -29.39
C PRO A 426 -3.24 4.55 -30.48
N ARG A 427 -2.11 3.86 -30.22
CA ARG A 427 -1.01 3.69 -31.18
C ARG A 427 -1.14 2.35 -31.92
N PRO A 428 -1.00 2.30 -33.26
CA PRO A 428 -1.20 1.08 -34.03
C PRO A 428 -0.06 0.06 -33.90
N ASP A 429 1.13 0.46 -33.43
CA ASP A 429 2.31 -0.40 -33.26
C ASP A 429 2.40 -1.07 -31.88
N ILE A 430 1.55 -0.66 -30.93
CA ILE A 430 1.53 -1.13 -29.54
C ILE A 430 0.12 -1.57 -29.16
N GLY A 431 0.00 -2.73 -28.50
CA GLY A 431 -1.23 -3.20 -27.86
C GLY A 431 -1.18 -2.99 -26.34
N VAL A 432 -2.29 -2.54 -25.76
CA VAL A 432 -2.51 -2.42 -24.31
C VAL A 432 -3.79 -3.15 -23.97
N TYR A 433 -3.70 -4.17 -23.11
CA TYR A 433 -4.81 -5.06 -22.76
C TYR A 433 -4.92 -5.18 -21.24
N LEU A 434 -6.10 -4.89 -20.69
CA LEU A 434 -6.43 -5.18 -19.30
C LEU A 434 -6.66 -6.67 -19.08
N GLU A 435 -6.46 -7.08 -17.82
CA GLU A 435 -6.86 -8.39 -17.35
C GLU A 435 -8.39 -8.51 -17.27
N ASP A 436 -8.93 -9.68 -17.60
CA ASP A 436 -10.37 -9.88 -17.82
C ASP A 436 -11.17 -9.77 -16.51
N HIS A 437 -10.57 -10.21 -15.41
CA HIS A 437 -11.15 -10.13 -14.06
C HIS A 437 -11.42 -8.68 -13.58
N TYR A 438 -10.93 -7.68 -14.30
CA TYR A 438 -11.27 -6.29 -14.03
C TYR A 438 -12.76 -5.99 -14.28
N TYR A 439 -13.33 -6.53 -15.38
CA TYR A 439 -14.68 -6.18 -15.82
C TYR A 439 -15.76 -6.86 -14.98
N ASP A 440 -15.54 -8.11 -14.59
CA ASP A 440 -16.44 -8.90 -13.74
C ASP A 440 -16.17 -8.71 -12.23
N ARG A 441 -15.04 -8.05 -11.89
CA ARG A 441 -14.57 -7.79 -10.52
C ARG A 441 -14.36 -9.05 -9.70
N THR A 442 -14.00 -10.17 -10.33
CA THR A 442 -13.72 -11.43 -9.63
C THR A 442 -12.30 -11.50 -9.05
N ASP A 443 -11.38 -10.63 -9.50
CA ASP A 443 -10.02 -10.48 -8.96
C ASP A 443 -9.49 -9.05 -9.14
N ALA A 444 -8.36 -8.73 -8.49
CA ALA A 444 -7.75 -7.41 -8.43
C ALA A 444 -7.16 -6.91 -9.75
N ALA A 445 -6.91 -7.79 -10.73
CA ALA A 445 -6.32 -7.42 -12.02
C ALA A 445 -5.02 -6.59 -11.84
N LEU A 446 -3.97 -7.17 -11.27
CA LEU A 446 -2.79 -6.43 -10.79
C LEU A 446 -1.96 -5.71 -11.87
N THR A 447 -2.03 -6.19 -13.11
CA THR A 447 -1.19 -5.74 -14.22
C THR A 447 -2.02 -5.62 -15.48
N PHE A 448 -1.51 -4.86 -16.45
CA PHE A 448 -1.97 -4.88 -17.82
C PHE A 448 -0.86 -5.40 -18.75
N LYS A 449 -1.26 -5.99 -19.86
CA LYS A 449 -0.35 -6.48 -20.89
C LYS A 449 -0.06 -5.38 -21.90
N TRP A 450 1.22 -5.11 -22.10
CA TRP A 450 1.74 -4.24 -23.14
C TRP A 450 2.47 -5.11 -24.18
N THR A 451 2.20 -4.92 -25.47
CA THR A 451 2.86 -5.67 -26.54
C THR A 451 3.27 -4.75 -27.68
N ARG A 452 4.53 -4.82 -28.12
CA ARG A 452 4.98 -4.17 -29.35
C ARG A 452 4.85 -5.14 -30.52
N PHE A 453 3.96 -4.84 -31.47
CA PHE A 453 3.64 -5.77 -32.55
C PHE A 453 4.81 -6.03 -33.51
N GLN A 454 5.68 -5.05 -33.70
CA GLN A 454 6.82 -5.15 -34.61
C GLN A 454 7.89 -6.13 -34.13
N THR A 455 8.11 -6.21 -32.81
CA THR A 455 9.16 -7.06 -32.20
C THR A 455 8.59 -8.32 -31.54
N GLY A 456 7.29 -8.36 -31.27
CA GLY A 456 6.66 -9.41 -30.47
C GLY A 456 6.93 -9.28 -28.96
N GLU A 457 7.65 -8.23 -28.55
CA GLU A 457 7.98 -7.97 -27.15
C GLU A 457 6.71 -7.75 -26.34
N THR A 458 6.58 -8.49 -25.24
CA THR A 458 5.45 -8.39 -24.32
C THR A 458 5.94 -8.13 -22.90
N ARG A 459 5.24 -7.25 -22.19
CA ARG A 459 5.52 -6.81 -20.82
C ARG A 459 4.22 -6.80 -20.04
N TYR A 460 4.28 -7.13 -18.76
CA TYR A 460 3.14 -7.08 -17.85
C TYR A 460 3.40 -6.01 -16.80
N ILE A 461 2.77 -4.85 -16.96
CA ILE A 461 3.07 -3.65 -16.18
C ILE A 461 2.06 -3.52 -15.05
N TYR A 462 2.54 -3.25 -13.83
CA TYR A 462 1.67 -3.09 -12.66
C TYR A 462 0.86 -1.80 -12.74
N HIS A 463 -0.38 -1.88 -12.25
CA HIS A 463 -1.20 -0.72 -12.00
C HIS A 463 -0.78 0.01 -10.72
N GLY A 464 -1.07 1.31 -10.62
CA GLY A 464 -0.81 2.09 -9.41
C GLY A 464 -1.58 1.55 -8.21
N ASN A 465 -0.96 1.51 -7.03
CA ASN A 465 -1.57 0.99 -5.81
C ASN A 465 -0.92 1.59 -4.55
N ASP A 466 -1.68 1.68 -3.45
CA ASP A 466 -1.26 2.20 -2.15
C ASP A 466 -1.22 1.13 -1.02
N GLY A 467 -1.55 -0.12 -1.34
CA GLY A 467 -1.57 -1.26 -0.41
C GLY A 467 -2.85 -1.38 0.44
N THR A 468 -3.90 -0.61 0.14
CA THR A 468 -5.16 -0.62 0.92
C THR A 468 -6.33 -1.30 0.21
N SER A 469 -6.23 -1.63 -1.09
CA SER A 469 -7.34 -2.21 -1.85
C SER A 469 -6.95 -2.81 -3.23
N MET A 470 -7.92 -2.83 -4.16
CA MET A 470 -7.72 -3.08 -5.59
C MET A 470 -6.84 -1.99 -6.22
N PRO A 471 -5.98 -2.34 -7.18
CA PRO A 471 -5.19 -1.37 -7.93
C PRO A 471 -6.03 -0.35 -8.71
N TRP A 472 -5.43 0.80 -9.00
CA TRP A 472 -5.96 1.82 -9.89
C TRP A 472 -5.77 1.40 -11.36
N ASN A 473 -6.70 0.59 -11.85
CA ASN A 473 -6.59 -0.16 -13.11
C ASN A 473 -6.50 0.65 -14.42
N ASP A 474 -6.70 1.97 -14.36
CA ASP A 474 -6.47 2.88 -15.50
C ASP A 474 -5.09 3.58 -15.42
N THR A 475 -4.19 3.11 -14.56
CA THR A 475 -2.88 3.70 -14.32
C THR A 475 -1.73 2.70 -14.48
N ALA A 476 -0.51 3.18 -14.69
CA ALA A 476 0.72 2.41 -14.81
C ALA A 476 1.75 2.87 -13.76
N GLN A 477 2.20 1.96 -12.90
CA GLN A 477 3.07 2.23 -11.76
C GLN A 477 4.52 2.49 -12.19
N LEU A 478 5.07 3.64 -11.79
CA LEU A 478 6.48 3.98 -12.04
C LEU A 478 7.43 3.19 -11.13
N ASP A 479 8.58 2.77 -11.66
CA ASP A 479 9.61 2.07 -10.89
C ASP A 479 10.63 3.05 -10.29
N PHE A 480 10.45 3.35 -8.99
CA PHE A 480 11.34 4.24 -8.25
C PHE A 480 12.74 3.68 -7.99
N LEU A 481 13.08 2.45 -8.39
CA LEU A 481 14.47 2.00 -8.44
C LEU A 481 15.22 2.53 -9.68
N ASN A 482 14.52 2.89 -10.75
CA ASN A 482 15.13 3.45 -11.96
C ASN A 482 15.57 4.92 -11.75
N PRO A 483 16.89 5.22 -11.76
CA PRO A 483 17.38 6.59 -11.53
C PRO A 483 17.04 7.57 -12.66
N GLN A 484 16.94 7.10 -13.91
CA GLN A 484 16.59 7.95 -15.04
C GLN A 484 15.13 8.39 -14.96
N MET A 485 14.24 7.45 -14.60
CA MET A 485 12.83 7.76 -14.34
C MET A 485 12.71 8.80 -13.22
N ARG A 486 13.39 8.61 -12.07
CA ARG A 486 13.34 9.56 -10.95
C ARG A 486 13.76 10.98 -11.37
N GLU A 487 14.84 11.11 -12.14
CA GLU A 487 15.27 12.42 -12.65
C GLU A 487 14.27 13.01 -13.63
N ALA A 488 13.71 12.22 -14.55
CA ALA A 488 12.67 12.68 -15.47
C ALA A 488 11.43 13.19 -14.72
N LEU A 489 11.00 12.49 -13.67
CA LEU A 489 9.91 12.93 -12.80
C LEU A 489 10.24 14.22 -12.05
N ILE A 490 11.46 14.39 -11.53
CA ILE A 490 11.90 15.64 -10.91
C ILE A 490 11.84 16.79 -11.92
N GLN A 491 12.30 16.59 -13.16
CA GLN A 491 12.23 17.60 -14.21
C GLN A 491 10.79 17.98 -14.55
N THR A 492 9.87 17.01 -14.57
CA THR A 492 8.43 17.27 -14.72
C THR A 492 7.88 18.10 -13.56
N ILE A 493 8.24 17.77 -12.31
CA ILE A 493 7.85 18.57 -11.14
C ILE A 493 8.38 20.01 -11.25
N LEU A 494 9.64 20.19 -11.66
CA LEU A 494 10.24 21.51 -11.87
C LEU A 494 9.55 22.29 -13.00
N HIS A 495 9.15 21.61 -14.07
CA HIS A 495 8.35 22.21 -15.14
C HIS A 495 7.01 22.72 -14.62
N VAL A 496 6.31 21.94 -13.79
CA VAL A 496 5.05 22.36 -13.14
C VAL A 496 5.31 23.53 -12.18
N ALA A 497 6.36 23.48 -11.37
CA ALA A 497 6.73 24.54 -10.41
C ALA A 497 7.01 25.90 -11.06
N ARG A 498 7.59 25.90 -12.26
CA ARG A 498 7.81 27.14 -13.03
C ARG A 498 6.48 27.79 -13.48
N ASN A 499 5.41 27.00 -13.60
CA ASN A 499 4.11 27.47 -14.06
C ASN A 499 3.12 27.75 -12.94
N PHE A 500 3.20 27.00 -11.83
CA PHE A 500 2.27 27.09 -10.70
C PHE A 500 3.03 27.38 -9.39
N PRO A 501 2.73 28.50 -8.71
CA PRO A 501 3.36 28.83 -7.43
C PRO A 501 2.95 27.89 -6.28
N ILE A 502 1.91 27.08 -6.45
CA ILE A 502 1.42 26.11 -5.46
C ILE A 502 1.25 24.77 -6.18
N ILE A 503 1.82 23.71 -5.61
CA ILE A 503 1.70 22.34 -6.13
C ILE A 503 1.15 21.43 -5.04
N ARG A 504 0.09 20.69 -5.36
CA ARG A 504 -0.46 19.59 -4.55
C ARG A 504 0.07 18.26 -5.11
N PHE A 505 0.80 17.51 -4.31
CA PHE A 505 1.27 16.16 -4.66
C PHE A 505 0.25 15.12 -4.21
N ASP A 506 -0.30 14.39 -5.18
CA ASP A 506 -1.23 13.28 -4.96
C ASP A 506 -0.52 12.07 -4.35
N ALA A 507 -1.19 11.38 -3.42
CA ALA A 507 -0.74 10.15 -2.78
C ALA A 507 0.74 10.17 -2.35
N ALA A 508 1.22 11.31 -1.84
CA ALA A 508 2.64 11.57 -1.63
C ALA A 508 3.29 10.57 -0.64
N MET A 509 2.51 10.05 0.31
CA MET A 509 2.93 9.02 1.26
C MET A 509 3.45 7.74 0.58
N THR A 510 2.93 7.38 -0.60
CA THR A 510 3.36 6.18 -1.35
C THR A 510 4.81 6.28 -1.81
N LEU A 511 5.32 7.50 -2.01
CA LEU A 511 6.65 7.76 -2.55
C LEU A 511 7.73 8.07 -1.51
N ALA A 512 7.40 7.99 -0.22
CA ALA A 512 8.43 7.95 0.81
C ALA A 512 9.25 6.66 0.64
N ARG A 513 10.58 6.74 0.74
CA ARG A 513 11.48 5.60 0.50
C ARG A 513 11.08 4.34 1.28
N LYS A 514 10.66 4.49 2.53
CA LYS A 514 10.18 3.37 3.37
C LYS A 514 8.93 2.69 2.82
N HIS A 515 8.05 3.44 2.14
CA HIS A 515 6.81 2.92 1.58
C HIS A 515 6.99 2.33 0.20
N ILE A 516 7.89 2.89 -0.62
CA ILE A 516 8.31 2.22 -1.86
C ILE A 516 8.89 0.85 -1.51
N HIS A 517 9.74 0.77 -0.48
CA HIS A 517 10.26 -0.49 0.04
C HIS A 517 9.12 -1.42 0.50
N ARG A 518 8.26 -0.96 1.42
CA ARG A 518 7.15 -1.75 1.97
C ARG A 518 6.18 -2.28 0.89
N LEU A 519 5.79 -1.44 -0.06
CA LEU A 519 4.74 -1.76 -1.04
C LEU A 519 5.27 -2.61 -2.19
N TRP A 520 6.37 -2.19 -2.81
CA TRP A 520 6.83 -2.75 -4.08
C TRP A 520 8.00 -3.72 -3.94
N TYR A 521 8.75 -3.64 -2.84
CA TYR A 521 9.96 -4.43 -2.58
C TYR A 521 10.05 -4.92 -1.12
N PRO A 522 8.98 -5.54 -0.58
CA PRO A 522 8.84 -5.80 0.86
C PRO A 522 10.04 -6.57 1.44
N ALA A 523 10.37 -6.33 2.72
CA ALA A 523 11.45 -7.06 3.36
C ALA A 523 11.07 -8.55 3.50
N PRO A 524 11.98 -9.51 3.26
CA PRO A 524 11.71 -10.91 3.53
C PRO A 524 11.22 -11.12 4.98
N GLY A 525 10.10 -11.82 5.15
CA GLY A 525 9.45 -12.09 6.42
C GLY A 525 8.43 -11.04 6.89
N SER A 526 8.22 -9.93 6.16
CA SER A 526 7.23 -8.90 6.53
C SER A 526 5.82 -9.17 5.98
N GLY A 527 5.69 -9.99 4.95
CA GLY A 527 4.53 -10.04 4.05
C GLY A 527 4.53 -8.87 3.05
N GLY A 528 3.85 -9.07 1.91
CA GLY A 528 3.64 -8.04 0.88
C GLY A 528 2.30 -7.32 1.02
N ASP A 529 2.31 -6.00 0.83
CA ASP A 529 1.09 -5.18 0.75
C ASP A 529 0.44 -5.22 -0.63
N ILE A 530 1.24 -5.46 -1.66
CA ILE A 530 0.78 -5.62 -3.03
C ILE A 530 0.88 -7.10 -3.39
N PRO A 531 -0.22 -7.75 -3.80
CA PRO A 531 -0.18 -9.13 -4.24
C PRO A 531 0.84 -9.34 -5.37
N SER A 532 1.44 -10.53 -5.43
CA SER A 532 2.58 -10.97 -6.23
C SER A 532 3.93 -10.29 -5.94
N ARG A 533 4.01 -9.28 -5.05
CA ARG A 533 5.27 -8.56 -4.80
C ARG A 533 6.17 -9.18 -3.75
N SER A 534 5.67 -10.05 -2.87
CA SER A 534 6.52 -10.75 -1.88
C SER A 534 7.65 -11.55 -2.54
N ARG A 535 7.44 -12.06 -3.76
CA ARG A 535 8.46 -12.79 -4.55
C ARG A 535 9.65 -11.93 -5.00
N TYR A 536 9.50 -10.60 -4.96
CA TYR A 536 10.54 -9.62 -5.29
C TYR A 536 11.03 -8.85 -4.06
N GLY A 537 10.85 -9.43 -2.87
CA GLY A 537 11.27 -8.81 -1.63
C GLY A 537 12.78 -8.53 -1.57
N MET A 538 13.16 -7.37 -1.04
CA MET A 538 14.55 -6.93 -0.92
C MET A 538 14.89 -6.60 0.52
N SER A 539 16.13 -6.91 0.93
CA SER A 539 16.62 -6.42 2.22
C SER A 539 16.68 -4.88 2.22
N GLN A 540 16.53 -4.26 3.39
CA GLN A 540 16.60 -2.80 3.51
C GLN A 540 17.94 -2.24 3.00
N ASN A 541 19.06 -2.92 3.28
CA ASN A 541 20.38 -2.50 2.84
C ASN A 541 20.53 -2.54 1.32
N GLU A 542 20.01 -3.60 0.69
CA GLU A 542 20.01 -3.71 -0.77
C GLU A 542 19.13 -2.64 -1.42
N PHE A 543 17.92 -2.46 -0.90
CA PHE A 543 17.00 -1.44 -1.38
C PHE A 543 17.60 -0.03 -1.24
N TYR A 544 18.21 0.30 -0.10
CA TYR A 544 18.87 1.60 0.12
C TYR A 544 20.12 1.79 -0.73
N ARG A 545 20.78 0.73 -1.17
CA ARG A 545 21.87 0.84 -2.16
C ARG A 545 21.34 1.26 -3.53
N LEU A 546 20.17 0.76 -3.94
CA LEU A 546 19.53 1.09 -5.22
C LEU A 546 18.79 2.45 -5.18
N MET A 547 18.25 2.82 -4.01
CA MET A 547 17.60 4.09 -3.74
C MET A 547 18.26 4.81 -2.53
N PRO A 548 19.45 5.40 -2.70
CA PRO A 548 20.25 5.93 -1.60
C PRO A 548 19.68 7.20 -0.98
N LYS A 549 18.95 7.99 -1.76
CA LYS A 549 18.33 9.24 -1.30
C LYS A 549 16.83 9.08 -1.14
N GLU A 550 16.28 9.88 -0.24
CA GLU A 550 14.84 10.06 -0.13
C GLU A 550 14.34 10.96 -1.27
N PHE A 551 13.39 10.45 -2.06
CA PHE A 551 12.94 11.11 -3.29
C PHE A 551 12.37 12.49 -2.99
N TRP A 552 11.52 12.59 -1.98
CA TRP A 552 10.90 13.87 -1.61
C TRP A 552 11.90 14.89 -1.12
N ARG A 553 12.94 14.46 -0.39
CA ARG A 553 13.99 15.37 0.06
C ARG A 553 14.70 16.00 -1.14
N GLU A 554 15.02 15.18 -2.13
CA GLU A 554 15.64 15.63 -3.38
C GLU A 554 14.72 16.58 -4.17
N VAL A 555 13.43 16.26 -4.29
CA VAL A 555 12.43 17.15 -4.92
C VAL A 555 12.39 18.51 -4.23
N VAL A 556 12.28 18.54 -2.90
CA VAL A 556 12.18 19.80 -2.15
C VAL A 556 13.46 20.63 -2.31
N ASP A 557 14.63 20.01 -2.23
CA ASP A 557 15.91 20.71 -2.39
C ASP A 557 16.08 21.28 -3.80
N ARG A 558 15.71 20.50 -4.83
CA ARG A 558 15.78 20.91 -6.24
C ARG A 558 14.79 22.04 -6.53
N VAL A 559 13.55 21.96 -6.03
CA VAL A 559 12.57 23.05 -6.16
C VAL A 559 13.06 24.32 -5.47
N ALA A 560 13.62 24.21 -4.26
CA ALA A 560 14.16 25.37 -3.55
C ALA A 560 15.30 26.06 -4.32
N ALA A 561 16.13 25.29 -5.04
CA ALA A 561 17.23 25.80 -5.83
C ALA A 561 16.81 26.34 -7.21
N GLU A 562 15.91 25.64 -7.91
CA GLU A 562 15.61 25.89 -9.33
C GLU A 562 14.27 26.56 -9.61
N ALA A 563 13.32 26.47 -8.67
CA ALA A 563 11.99 27.11 -8.75
C ALA A 563 11.61 27.71 -7.38
N PRO A 564 12.46 28.62 -6.83
CA PRO A 564 12.25 29.18 -5.50
C PRO A 564 10.92 29.93 -5.40
N GLY A 565 10.32 29.89 -4.21
CA GLY A 565 9.01 30.50 -3.97
C GLY A 565 7.83 29.64 -4.41
N THR A 566 8.04 28.34 -4.68
CA THR A 566 6.97 27.36 -4.90
C THR A 566 6.52 26.75 -3.57
N LEU A 567 5.22 26.80 -3.26
CA LEU A 567 4.64 26.14 -2.09
C LEU A 567 4.31 24.69 -2.44
N LEU A 568 4.93 23.77 -1.72
CA LEU A 568 4.76 22.32 -1.90
C LEU A 568 3.81 21.76 -0.84
N LEU A 569 2.68 21.23 -1.29
CA LEU A 569 1.63 20.65 -0.46
C LEU A 569 1.59 19.14 -0.70
N ALA A 570 1.79 18.34 0.34
CA ALA A 570 1.68 16.90 0.27
C ALA A 570 0.30 16.42 0.72
N GLU A 571 -0.38 15.65 -0.12
CA GLU A 571 -1.37 14.70 0.37
C GLU A 571 -0.62 13.50 0.97
N ALA A 572 -0.49 13.47 2.29
CA ALA A 572 0.08 12.34 2.98
C ALA A 572 -0.78 11.98 4.18
N PHE A 573 -0.92 10.67 4.40
CA PHE A 573 -1.62 10.08 5.54
C PHE A 573 -0.68 9.12 6.28
N TRP A 574 -1.25 8.21 7.07
CA TRP A 574 -0.53 7.16 7.80
C TRP A 574 0.40 7.70 8.90
N MET A 575 -0.01 8.77 9.59
CA MET A 575 0.71 9.38 10.71
C MET A 575 2.09 9.93 10.32
N MET A 576 2.30 10.24 9.03
CA MET A 576 3.57 10.74 8.48
C MET A 576 3.62 12.26 8.35
N GLU A 577 2.59 12.98 8.76
CA GLU A 577 2.44 14.40 8.52
C GLU A 577 3.65 15.17 9.06
N GLY A 578 4.07 14.84 10.29
CA GLY A 578 5.28 15.38 10.90
C GLY A 578 6.55 15.04 10.11
N PHE A 579 6.70 13.81 9.62
CA PHE A 579 7.84 13.41 8.79
C PHE A 579 7.91 14.20 7.47
N PHE A 580 6.77 14.39 6.79
CA PHE A 580 6.71 15.13 5.53
C PHE A 580 7.11 16.59 5.69
N VAL A 581 6.65 17.26 6.75
CA VAL A 581 6.95 18.69 6.92
C VAL A 581 8.29 18.93 7.61
N ARG A 582 8.64 18.13 8.62
CA ARG A 582 9.84 18.32 9.44
C ARG A 582 11.08 17.72 8.79
N THR A 583 11.01 16.50 8.28
CA THR A 583 12.18 15.78 7.77
C THR A 583 12.32 15.92 6.25
N LEU A 584 11.22 15.69 5.51
CA LEU A 584 11.22 15.83 4.04
C LEU A 584 11.15 17.28 3.56
N GLY A 585 10.73 18.21 4.42
CA GLY A 585 10.70 19.64 4.14
C GLY A 585 9.55 20.09 3.25
N MET A 586 8.46 19.34 3.14
CA MET A 586 7.25 19.85 2.49
C MET A 586 6.75 21.11 3.21
N HIS A 587 6.25 22.08 2.44
CA HIS A 587 5.74 23.32 3.04
C HIS A 587 4.45 23.05 3.79
N ARG A 588 3.56 22.24 3.21
CA ARG A 588 2.25 21.90 3.77
C ARG A 588 1.97 20.41 3.65
N VAL A 589 1.14 19.88 4.55
CA VAL A 589 0.65 18.49 4.53
C VAL A 589 -0.80 18.42 4.99
N TYR A 590 -1.60 17.53 4.42
CA TYR A 590 -2.99 17.32 4.83
C TYR A 590 -3.12 16.97 6.32
N ASN A 591 -4.17 17.51 6.94
CA ASN A 591 -4.55 17.21 8.32
C ASN A 591 -5.93 16.54 8.34
N SER A 592 -5.98 15.25 7.99
CA SER A 592 -7.23 14.48 8.00
C SER A 592 -7.81 14.31 9.41
N ALA A 593 -6.97 14.40 10.46
CA ALA A 593 -7.41 14.39 11.84
C ALA A 593 -8.33 15.58 12.16
N PHE A 594 -8.07 16.77 11.59
CA PHE A 594 -8.97 17.93 11.71
C PHE A 594 -10.39 17.57 11.27
N MET A 595 -10.53 17.04 10.05
CA MET A 595 -11.83 16.73 9.48
C MET A 595 -12.52 15.58 10.23
N ASN A 596 -11.85 14.44 10.36
CA ASN A 596 -12.46 13.22 10.87
C ASN A 596 -12.81 13.32 12.36
N MET A 597 -11.90 13.85 13.19
CA MET A 597 -12.15 13.93 14.63
C MET A 597 -13.22 14.98 14.96
N LEU A 598 -13.24 16.14 14.29
CA LEU A 598 -14.26 17.16 14.53
C LEU A 598 -15.63 16.75 13.99
N LYS A 599 -15.69 16.02 12.86
CA LYS A 599 -16.92 15.43 12.33
C LYS A 599 -17.54 14.47 13.35
N ASN A 600 -16.72 13.53 13.84
CA ASN A 600 -17.12 12.47 14.76
C ASN A 600 -17.23 12.93 16.22
N GLU A 601 -17.01 14.22 16.52
CA GLU A 601 -17.01 14.78 17.89
C GLU A 601 -15.99 14.11 18.82
N GLU A 602 -14.90 13.58 18.26
CA GLU A 602 -13.73 13.08 18.98
C GLU A 602 -12.86 14.24 19.48
N ASN A 603 -13.49 15.20 20.17
CA ASN A 603 -12.93 16.50 20.51
C ASN A 603 -11.67 16.39 21.38
N GLU A 604 -11.65 15.43 22.31
CA GLU A 604 -10.49 15.13 23.15
C GLU A 604 -9.28 14.69 22.31
N LYS A 605 -9.47 13.76 21.36
CA LYS A 605 -8.39 13.27 20.48
C LYS A 605 -7.80 14.40 19.64
N TYR A 606 -8.65 15.28 19.09
CA TYR A 606 -8.17 16.40 18.29
C TYR A 606 -7.42 17.43 19.16
N LYS A 607 -7.95 17.72 20.36
CA LYS A 607 -7.28 18.60 21.32
C LYS A 607 -5.91 18.04 21.73
N ASN A 608 -5.81 16.74 22.01
CA ASN A 608 -4.56 16.06 22.32
C ASN A 608 -3.59 16.09 21.13
N THR A 609 -4.09 15.91 19.90
CA THR A 609 -3.29 16.04 18.67
C THR A 609 -2.63 17.42 18.58
N VAL A 610 -3.36 18.51 18.84
CA VAL A 610 -2.78 19.86 18.86
C VAL A 610 -1.78 20.01 20.00
N LYS A 611 -2.11 19.55 21.22
CA LYS A 611 -1.19 19.60 22.39
C LYS A 611 0.13 18.88 22.13
N ASN A 612 0.06 17.67 21.59
CA ASN A 612 1.23 16.86 21.26
C ASN A 612 2.08 17.54 20.18
N THR A 613 1.43 18.15 19.19
CA THR A 613 2.12 18.91 18.12
C THR A 613 2.89 20.10 18.68
N ILE A 614 2.22 20.98 19.44
CA ILE A 614 2.87 22.20 19.95
C ILE A 614 3.88 21.90 21.06
N SER A 615 3.73 20.80 21.81
CA SER A 615 4.69 20.37 22.81
C SER A 615 5.93 19.72 22.20
N PHE A 616 5.81 19.13 21.01
CA PHE A 616 6.93 18.55 20.27
C PHE A 616 7.66 19.60 19.42
N ASP A 617 6.94 20.24 18.50
CA ASP A 617 7.45 21.31 17.66
C ASP A 617 6.30 22.17 17.07
N PRO A 618 6.07 23.39 17.58
CA PRO A 618 5.02 24.27 17.07
C PRO A 618 5.11 24.56 15.57
N GLU A 619 6.31 24.47 14.96
CA GLU A 619 6.52 24.68 13.54
C GLU A 619 5.73 23.69 12.67
N ILE A 620 5.38 22.51 13.19
CA ILE A 620 4.56 21.51 12.50
C ILE A 620 3.11 22.01 12.36
N LEU A 621 2.55 22.64 13.40
CA LEU A 621 1.15 23.05 13.43
C LEU A 621 0.80 24.00 12.26
N LYS A 622 1.68 24.97 11.96
CA LYS A 622 1.45 25.92 10.86
C LYS A 622 1.64 25.33 9.47
N ARG A 623 2.03 24.05 9.37
CA ARG A 623 2.24 23.34 8.11
C ARG A 623 1.09 22.40 7.78
N PHE A 624 0.10 22.27 8.65
CA PHE A 624 -1.10 21.53 8.32
C PHE A 624 -1.97 22.25 7.31
N VAL A 625 -2.64 21.49 6.47
CA VAL A 625 -3.75 21.93 5.64
C VAL A 625 -5.04 21.49 6.34
N ASN A 626 -5.78 22.44 6.88
CA ASN A 626 -7.04 22.19 7.56
C ASN A 626 -8.17 22.32 6.53
N PHE A 627 -9.02 21.29 6.45
CA PHE A 627 -10.15 21.24 5.53
C PHE A 627 -11.34 20.54 6.15
N MET A 628 -12.55 20.86 5.68
CA MET A 628 -13.79 20.16 6.03
C MET A 628 -14.18 19.11 5.00
N ASN A 629 -13.67 19.23 3.77
CA ASN A 629 -13.69 18.22 2.75
C ASN A 629 -12.55 18.46 1.75
N ASN A 630 -12.23 17.44 0.97
CA ASN A 630 -11.37 17.51 -0.20
C ASN A 630 -12.10 16.81 -1.37
N PRO A 631 -11.48 16.68 -2.55
CA PRO A 631 -12.12 16.01 -3.70
C PRO A 631 -12.49 14.53 -3.48
N ASP A 632 -11.77 13.83 -2.62
CA ASP A 632 -11.93 12.38 -2.38
C ASP A 632 -12.89 12.08 -1.21
N GLU A 633 -13.18 13.07 -0.38
CA GLU A 633 -14.05 12.97 0.80
C GLU A 633 -15.49 13.41 0.50
N GLU A 634 -16.42 13.05 1.39
CA GLU A 634 -17.81 13.54 1.32
C GLU A 634 -17.88 15.07 1.45
N THR A 635 -18.91 15.68 0.85
CA THR A 635 -19.07 17.14 0.86
C THR A 635 -19.16 17.69 2.29
N ALA A 636 -18.68 18.92 2.50
CA ALA A 636 -18.67 19.53 3.85
C ALA A 636 -20.08 19.59 4.45
N VAL A 637 -21.12 19.85 3.63
CA VAL A 637 -22.51 19.87 4.08
C VAL A 637 -23.03 18.48 4.46
N ALA A 638 -22.60 17.41 3.77
CA ALA A 638 -22.96 16.05 4.14
C ALA A 638 -22.29 15.63 5.46
N GLN A 639 -21.07 16.09 5.70
CA GLN A 639 -20.29 15.74 6.89
C GLN A 639 -20.64 16.58 8.13
N PHE A 640 -20.92 17.88 7.98
CA PHE A 640 -21.08 18.82 9.10
C PHE A 640 -22.45 19.52 9.14
N GLY A 641 -23.31 19.29 8.15
CA GLY A 641 -24.56 20.03 7.97
C GLY A 641 -24.33 21.44 7.42
N ASP A 642 -25.36 22.28 7.52
CA ASP A 642 -25.38 23.69 7.08
C ASP A 642 -25.67 24.68 8.22
N GLY A 643 -25.62 24.20 9.48
CA GLY A 643 -25.91 24.96 10.69
C GLY A 643 -24.68 25.38 11.51
N ASP A 644 -24.85 25.51 12.82
CA ASP A 644 -23.80 26.05 13.70
C ASP A 644 -22.56 25.16 13.81
N LYS A 645 -22.69 23.82 13.67
CA LYS A 645 -21.53 22.91 13.63
C LYS A 645 -20.63 23.21 12.43
N TYR A 646 -21.23 23.38 11.25
CA TYR A 646 -20.50 23.77 10.03
C TYR A 646 -19.72 25.07 10.25
N PHE A 647 -20.40 26.13 10.71
CA PHE A 647 -19.74 27.43 10.88
C PHE A 647 -18.71 27.44 12.01
N GLY A 648 -18.92 26.66 13.07
CA GLY A 648 -17.98 26.52 14.17
C GLY A 648 -16.68 25.85 13.74
N VAL A 649 -16.78 24.73 13.02
CA VAL A 649 -15.63 24.01 12.46
C VAL A 649 -14.94 24.84 11.35
N CYS A 650 -15.71 25.50 10.48
CA CYS A 650 -15.17 26.39 9.45
C CYS A 650 -14.44 27.60 10.07
N THR A 651 -14.94 28.14 11.18
CA THR A 651 -14.26 29.17 11.97
C THR A 651 -12.91 28.64 12.46
N MET A 652 -12.88 27.46 13.09
CA MET A 652 -11.61 26.84 13.50
C MET A 652 -10.65 26.63 12.32
N MET A 653 -11.17 26.20 11.17
CA MET A 653 -10.36 25.93 9.97
C MET A 653 -9.60 27.19 9.53
N VAL A 654 -10.25 28.36 9.55
CA VAL A 654 -9.64 29.63 9.09
C VAL A 654 -8.82 30.36 10.18
N THR A 655 -9.06 30.07 11.46
CA THR A 655 -8.38 30.75 12.60
C THR A 655 -7.29 29.93 13.29
N MET A 656 -7.14 28.64 12.97
CA MET A 656 -5.98 27.85 13.38
C MET A 656 -4.75 28.18 12.51
N PRO A 657 -3.51 28.01 13.04
CA PRO A 657 -2.31 27.98 12.20
C PRO A 657 -2.41 26.87 11.16
N GLY A 658 -1.75 27.06 10.01
CA GLY A 658 -1.87 26.15 8.86
C GLY A 658 -2.74 26.71 7.75
N LEU A 659 -2.75 26.07 6.59
CA LEU A 659 -3.43 26.50 5.38
C LEU A 659 -4.91 26.06 5.40
N PRO A 660 -5.89 26.97 5.45
CA PRO A 660 -7.30 26.61 5.23
C PRO A 660 -7.57 26.29 3.77
N MET A 661 -8.18 25.14 3.51
CA MET A 661 -8.60 24.70 2.19
C MET A 661 -10.10 24.44 2.15
N PHE A 662 -10.79 25.10 1.22
CA PHE A 662 -12.21 24.92 0.94
C PHE A 662 -12.40 23.98 -0.25
N GLY A 663 -13.32 23.03 -0.12
CA GLY A 663 -13.67 22.11 -1.19
C GLY A 663 -14.59 22.73 -2.24
N HIS A 664 -14.73 22.05 -3.38
CA HIS A 664 -15.67 22.44 -4.43
C HIS A 664 -17.12 22.39 -3.89
N GLY A 665 -17.90 23.43 -4.15
CA GLY A 665 -19.32 23.51 -3.73
C GLY A 665 -19.54 23.79 -2.24
N GLN A 666 -18.48 23.91 -1.43
CA GLN A 666 -18.60 24.08 0.03
C GLN A 666 -19.32 25.37 0.43
N ILE A 667 -19.06 26.49 -0.27
CA ILE A 667 -19.68 27.79 0.03
C ILE A 667 -21.16 27.77 -0.37
N GLU A 668 -21.45 27.17 -1.53
CA GLU A 668 -22.78 27.06 -2.11
C GLU A 668 -23.64 26.00 -1.41
N GLY A 669 -23.04 25.08 -0.66
CA GLY A 669 -23.73 24.01 0.05
C GLY A 669 -24.15 22.84 -0.85
N PHE A 670 -23.42 22.60 -1.94
CA PHE A 670 -23.70 21.47 -2.84
C PHE A 670 -23.43 20.14 -2.15
N ARG A 671 -24.32 19.18 -2.38
CA ARG A 671 -24.28 17.84 -1.77
C ARG A 671 -23.68 16.79 -2.68
N GLU A 672 -23.74 16.99 -4.00
CA GLU A 672 -23.14 16.07 -4.96
C GLU A 672 -21.62 16.03 -4.81
N LYS A 673 -21.07 14.82 -4.63
CA LYS A 673 -19.63 14.56 -4.63
C LYS A 673 -19.17 14.26 -6.06
N TYR A 674 -18.06 14.87 -6.46
CA TYR A 674 -17.50 14.72 -7.79
C TYR A 674 -16.24 13.85 -7.76
N GLY A 675 -16.33 12.65 -8.33
CA GLY A 675 -15.16 11.85 -8.65
C GLY A 675 -14.32 12.47 -9.78
N MET A 676 -13.13 11.92 -10.01
CA MET A 676 -12.16 12.47 -10.97
C MET A 676 -12.59 12.33 -12.45
N GLU A 677 -13.65 11.58 -12.74
CA GLU A 677 -14.27 11.38 -14.07
C GLU A 677 -15.41 12.35 -14.42
N TYR A 678 -15.82 13.22 -13.50
CA TYR A 678 -17.01 14.04 -13.73
C TYR A 678 -16.72 15.17 -14.73
N ARG A 679 -17.54 15.25 -15.78
CA ARG A 679 -17.52 16.37 -16.74
C ARG A 679 -18.40 17.53 -16.32
N LYS A 680 -19.52 17.23 -15.66
CA LYS A 680 -20.59 18.16 -15.29
C LYS A 680 -21.24 17.67 -13.99
N ALA A 681 -21.98 18.56 -13.33
CA ALA A 681 -22.86 18.15 -12.25
C ALA A 681 -24.05 17.37 -12.82
N TYR A 682 -24.36 16.21 -12.24
CA TYR A 682 -25.57 15.44 -12.59
C TYR A 682 -26.77 15.92 -11.80
N TRP A 683 -26.55 16.47 -10.60
CA TRP A 683 -27.61 17.04 -9.79
C TRP A 683 -27.83 18.50 -10.18
N ASN A 684 -29.09 18.89 -10.26
CA ASN A 684 -29.48 20.28 -10.50
C ASN A 684 -29.66 20.99 -9.15
N GLU A 685 -28.56 21.25 -8.47
CA GLU A 685 -28.55 21.91 -7.16
C GLU A 685 -28.60 23.44 -7.31
N SER A 686 -29.32 24.10 -6.40
CA SER A 686 -29.33 25.56 -6.29
C SER A 686 -28.51 25.99 -5.06
N PRO A 687 -27.70 27.06 -5.14
CA PRO A 687 -26.91 27.51 -4.00
C PRO A 687 -27.78 27.86 -2.78
N ASN A 688 -27.37 27.40 -1.61
CA ASN A 688 -28.01 27.74 -0.34
C ASN A 688 -27.66 29.17 0.08
N GLN A 689 -28.56 30.11 -0.17
CA GLN A 689 -28.32 31.54 0.13
C GLN A 689 -28.07 31.81 1.61
N ALA A 690 -28.77 31.12 2.52
CA ALA A 690 -28.57 31.30 3.96
C ALA A 690 -27.16 30.86 4.40
N LEU A 691 -26.64 29.77 3.80
CA LEU A 691 -25.27 29.32 4.04
C LEU A 691 -24.24 30.32 3.50
N ILE A 692 -24.48 30.88 2.30
CA ILE A 692 -23.62 31.90 1.70
C ILE A 692 -23.59 33.16 2.58
N GLU A 693 -24.76 33.69 2.96
CA GLU A 693 -24.89 34.83 3.86
C GLU A 693 -24.18 34.58 5.19
N GLY A 694 -24.30 33.36 5.75
CA GLY A 694 -23.58 32.95 6.94
C GLY A 694 -22.05 33.03 6.79
N HIS A 695 -21.50 32.68 5.62
CA HIS A 695 -20.07 32.87 5.36
C HIS A 695 -19.67 34.35 5.32
N TYR A 696 -20.48 35.20 4.68
CA TYR A 696 -20.25 36.66 4.66
C TYR A 696 -20.23 37.25 6.07
N HIS A 697 -21.12 36.78 6.95
CA HIS A 697 -21.22 37.29 8.32
C HIS A 697 -20.15 36.72 9.26
N ARG A 698 -19.79 35.44 9.13
CA ARG A 698 -18.99 34.72 10.14
C ARG A 698 -17.57 34.37 9.69
N VAL A 699 -17.36 34.04 8.41
CA VAL A 699 -16.12 33.39 7.92
C VAL A 699 -15.24 34.33 7.10
N PHE A 700 -15.76 34.95 6.04
CA PHE A 700 -14.97 35.81 5.14
C PHE A 700 -14.28 36.99 5.85
N PRO A 701 -14.87 37.64 6.88
CA PRO A 701 -14.17 38.66 7.65
C PRO A 701 -12.92 38.14 8.37
N LEU A 702 -12.90 36.86 8.78
CA LEU A 702 -11.75 36.21 9.42
C LEU A 702 -10.68 35.87 8.39
N MET A 703 -11.07 35.36 7.22
CA MET A 703 -10.14 35.10 6.09
C MET A 703 -9.39 36.37 5.67
N LYS A 704 -10.06 37.53 5.63
CA LYS A 704 -9.40 38.82 5.35
C LYS A 704 -8.39 39.27 6.41
N ARG A 705 -8.40 38.60 7.58
CA ARG A 705 -7.46 38.84 8.69
C ARG A 705 -6.55 37.63 8.91
N ARG A 706 -6.34 36.82 7.87
CA ARG A 706 -5.57 35.56 7.93
C ARG A 706 -4.20 35.71 8.60
N TYR A 707 -3.50 36.82 8.37
CA TYR A 707 -2.21 37.13 9.01
C TYR A 707 -2.23 37.02 10.55
N LEU A 708 -3.37 37.25 11.22
CA LEU A 708 -3.51 37.12 12.68
C LEU A 708 -3.42 35.67 13.17
N PHE A 709 -3.73 34.71 12.30
CA PHE A 709 -3.94 33.31 12.65
C PHE A 709 -2.84 32.40 12.10
N ALA A 710 -2.04 32.89 11.16
CA ALA A 710 -1.28 32.04 10.26
C ALA A 710 -0.09 31.32 10.88
N ASP A 711 0.63 32.00 11.77
CA ASP A 711 1.84 31.46 12.39
C ASP A 711 1.53 30.73 13.71
N SER A 712 2.41 29.82 14.11
CA SER A 712 2.31 29.06 15.35
C SER A 712 3.20 29.59 16.48
N GLU A 713 4.10 30.55 16.20
CA GLU A 713 5.04 31.11 17.20
C GLU A 713 4.34 31.61 18.47
N ASN A 714 3.29 32.42 18.31
CA ASN A 714 2.52 33.00 19.40
C ASN A 714 1.18 32.28 19.65
N PHE A 715 1.00 31.09 19.05
CA PHE A 715 -0.21 30.30 19.24
C PHE A 715 -0.22 29.68 20.64
N ARG A 716 -1.32 29.83 21.37
CA ARG A 716 -1.51 29.22 22.69
C ARG A 716 -2.86 28.52 22.73
N LEU A 717 -2.86 27.23 23.04
CA LEU A 717 -4.06 26.44 23.31
C LEU A 717 -4.35 26.46 24.81
N PHE A 718 -5.62 26.44 25.19
CA PHE A 718 -6.06 26.44 26.59
C PHE A 718 -7.10 25.36 26.85
N ASP A 719 -7.11 24.84 28.08
CA ASP A 719 -8.18 23.99 28.58
C ASP A 719 -9.26 24.83 29.27
N LEU A 720 -10.53 24.47 29.03
CA LEU A 720 -11.65 25.01 29.79
C LEU A 720 -11.84 24.15 31.05
N HIS A 721 -11.46 24.69 32.20
CA HIS A 721 -11.64 24.04 33.49
C HIS A 721 -13.06 24.24 34.01
N GLN A 722 -13.72 23.14 34.34
CA GLN A 722 -15.04 23.13 34.96
C GLN A 722 -14.94 23.30 36.48
N ASP A 723 -16.04 23.68 37.13
CA ASP A 723 -16.08 23.90 38.58
C ASP A 723 -15.79 22.64 39.40
N ASN A 724 -15.99 21.45 38.82
CA ASN A 724 -15.67 20.15 39.42
C ASN A 724 -14.19 19.74 39.27
N GLY A 725 -13.34 20.61 38.69
CA GLY A 725 -11.92 20.36 38.43
C GLY A 725 -11.61 19.58 37.15
N GLY A 726 -12.64 19.12 36.41
CA GLY A 726 -12.49 18.45 35.12
C GLY A 726 -12.19 19.41 33.97
N ILE A 727 -11.66 18.87 32.87
CA ILE A 727 -11.47 19.61 31.62
C ILE A 727 -12.66 19.33 30.70
N ASN A 728 -13.28 20.39 30.18
CA ASN A 728 -14.27 20.23 29.11
C ASN A 728 -13.56 20.10 27.76
N HIS A 729 -13.50 18.87 27.24
CA HIS A 729 -12.84 18.58 25.97
C HIS A 729 -13.62 19.09 24.75
N ASN A 730 -14.92 19.36 24.87
CA ASN A 730 -15.76 19.85 23.77
C ASN A 730 -15.49 21.33 23.43
N VAL A 731 -14.90 22.08 24.35
CA VAL A 731 -14.59 23.50 24.14
C VAL A 731 -13.12 23.66 23.73
N PHE A 732 -12.91 24.18 22.52
CA PHE A 732 -11.62 24.60 22.02
C PHE A 732 -11.43 26.09 22.34
N VAL A 733 -10.36 26.42 23.05
CA VAL A 733 -9.98 27.81 23.34
C VAL A 733 -8.52 28.00 22.95
N TYR A 734 -8.24 28.96 22.07
CA TYR A 734 -6.87 29.29 21.70
C TYR A 734 -6.72 30.76 21.34
N SER A 735 -5.50 31.25 21.50
CA SER A 735 -5.11 32.60 21.12
C SER A 735 -3.94 32.61 20.16
N ASN A 736 -3.83 33.71 19.43
CA ASN A 736 -2.66 34.01 18.61
C ASN A 736 -2.39 35.52 18.67
N ARG A 737 -1.16 35.93 18.37
CA ARG A 737 -0.74 37.32 18.42
C ARG A 737 0.31 37.62 17.37
N VAL A 738 0.11 38.72 16.65
CA VAL A 738 1.10 39.25 15.71
C VAL A 738 1.02 40.78 15.70
N ALA A 739 2.18 41.44 15.66
CA ALA A 739 2.29 42.90 15.56
C ALA A 739 1.40 43.69 16.54
N GLY A 740 1.33 43.25 17.81
CA GLY A 740 0.55 43.91 18.86
C GLY A 740 -0.97 43.69 18.79
N ARG A 741 -1.47 42.91 17.83
CA ARG A 741 -2.87 42.48 17.77
C ARG A 741 -2.98 41.04 18.26
N ALA A 742 -3.98 40.77 19.10
CA ALA A 742 -4.27 39.45 19.61
C ALA A 742 -5.66 38.99 19.19
N SER A 743 -5.82 37.68 19.00
CA SER A 743 -7.10 37.01 18.80
C SER A 743 -7.31 35.97 19.88
N LEU A 744 -8.54 35.80 20.34
CA LEU A 744 -8.97 34.70 21.18
C LEU A 744 -10.18 34.05 20.50
N VAL A 745 -10.09 32.75 20.24
CA VAL A 745 -11.16 31.96 19.65
C VAL A 745 -11.63 30.95 20.68
N ALA A 746 -12.94 30.89 20.90
CA ALA A 746 -13.59 29.90 21.74
C ALA A 746 -14.72 29.25 20.95
N TYR A 747 -14.72 27.93 20.86
CA TYR A 747 -15.75 27.17 20.16
C TYR A 747 -16.12 25.91 20.94
N ASN A 748 -17.42 25.70 21.13
CA ASN A 748 -17.97 24.50 21.73
C ASN A 748 -18.47 23.56 20.63
N ASN A 749 -17.73 22.49 20.33
CA ASN A 749 -18.11 21.48 19.34
C ASN A 749 -19.03 20.41 19.96
N ALA A 750 -20.07 20.84 20.65
CA ALA A 750 -21.10 19.98 21.23
C ALA A 750 -22.41 20.77 21.44
N TYR A 751 -23.54 20.07 21.42
CA TYR A 751 -24.85 20.69 21.65
C TYR A 751 -25.05 21.28 23.07
N PRO A 752 -24.60 20.63 24.17
CA PRO A 752 -24.80 21.18 25.50
C PRO A 752 -24.02 22.47 25.73
N SER A 753 -24.65 23.44 26.41
CA SER A 753 -23.97 24.66 26.87
C SER A 753 -22.77 24.33 27.76
N ALA A 754 -21.68 25.10 27.61
CA ALA A 754 -20.47 24.95 28.40
C ALA A 754 -20.16 26.24 29.18
N ALA A 755 -19.72 26.08 30.43
CA ALA A 755 -19.21 27.14 31.28
C ALA A 755 -17.97 26.63 32.03
N GLY A 756 -17.05 27.54 32.33
CA GLY A 756 -15.80 27.21 32.99
C GLY A 756 -14.83 28.39 32.96
N ARG A 757 -13.58 28.13 33.34
CA ARG A 757 -12.52 29.14 33.42
C ARG A 757 -11.30 28.72 32.61
N VAL A 758 -10.67 29.70 31.97
CA VAL A 758 -9.43 29.57 31.21
C VAL A 758 -8.35 30.42 31.91
N TRP A 759 -7.17 29.85 32.13
CA TRP A 759 -6.13 30.43 32.98
C TRP A 759 -4.77 30.18 32.33
N TYR A 760 -4.25 28.96 32.38
CA TYR A 760 -2.95 28.61 31.82
C TYR A 760 -3.08 27.97 30.45
N SER A 761 -2.14 28.28 29.56
CA SER A 761 -1.99 27.56 28.30
C SER A 761 -1.60 26.11 28.55
N SER A 762 -1.97 25.25 27.61
CA SER A 762 -1.34 23.94 27.47
C SER A 762 0.17 24.09 27.25
N PRO A 763 0.96 23.08 27.61
CA PRO A 763 2.40 23.10 27.38
C PRO A 763 2.74 23.27 25.89
N PHE A 764 3.81 24.01 25.59
CA PHE A 764 4.34 24.19 24.23
C PHE A 764 5.87 24.24 24.25
N ALA A 765 6.52 23.77 23.18
CA ALA A 765 7.97 23.79 23.07
C ALA A 765 8.49 25.17 22.67
N VAL A 766 9.56 25.60 23.34
CA VAL A 766 10.36 26.77 23.00
C VAL A 766 11.74 26.27 22.57
N LYS A 767 12.21 26.74 21.41
CA LYS A 767 13.54 26.42 20.90
C LYS A 767 14.55 27.45 21.42
N ALA A 768 15.57 26.98 22.12
CA ALA A 768 16.72 27.80 22.48
C ALA A 768 17.65 28.01 21.25
N PRO A 769 18.48 29.07 21.24
CA PRO A 769 19.39 29.34 20.12
C PRO A 769 20.41 28.23 19.82
N ASP A 770 20.69 27.36 20.80
CA ASP A 770 21.58 26.20 20.68
C ASP A 770 20.89 24.95 20.08
N GLY A 771 19.60 25.04 19.76
CA GLY A 771 18.79 23.96 19.21
C GLY A 771 18.11 23.07 20.25
N ASN A 772 18.39 23.26 21.56
CA ASN A 772 17.69 22.54 22.62
C ASN A 772 16.24 23.00 22.73
N LYS A 773 15.34 22.07 23.07
CA LYS A 773 13.91 22.35 23.28
C LYS A 773 13.55 22.13 24.73
N HIS A 774 12.84 23.07 25.32
CA HIS A 774 12.17 22.89 26.61
C HIS A 774 10.71 23.28 26.49
N VAL A 775 9.90 22.78 27.41
CA VAL A 775 8.44 23.00 27.38
C VAL A 775 8.07 24.06 28.41
N GLU A 776 7.27 25.02 27.99
CA GLU A 776 6.75 26.11 28.84
C GLU A 776 5.21 26.12 28.83
N ASN A 777 4.64 26.83 29.80
CA ASN A 777 3.24 27.25 29.80
C ASN A 777 3.16 28.76 30.08
N THR A 778 2.07 29.39 29.68
CA THR A 778 1.85 30.84 29.89
C THR A 778 0.53 31.06 30.60
N SER A 779 0.51 31.95 31.59
CA SER A 779 -0.68 32.41 32.31
C SER A 779 -1.44 33.51 31.58
#